data_AF-A0A9E5T863-F1
#
_entry.id   AF-A0A9E5T863-F1
#
_cell.length_a   1.000
_cell.length_b   1.000
_cell.length_c   1.000
_cell.angle_alpha   90.00
_cell.angle_beta   90.00
_cell.angle_gamma   90.00
#
_symmetry.space_group_name_H-M   'P 1'
#
loop_
_entity.id
_entity.type
_entity.pdbx_description
1 polymer ?
#
loop_
_entity_poly.entity_id
_entity_poly.type
_entity_poly.pdbx_seq_one_letter_code
_entity_poly.pdbx_strand_id
1 'polypeptide(L)'
;VNPAGALSLTVDTSANETVLSNDTLLTNVPQFNLTGMTRPGAVVAVDRDGDGAFNDGTTTADPSGNYALDVTLLHNDANRGANRLTVRASDNGQQVEEEVNAHLALGTVVRFDSDLGAWDVELLDADAPNTVGAFLADLSRYDDTFVHRNILDFVIQGGGFGFDAGSSEVIDAPPFPAPPNEFDAVDPPNSNLRGTLSTAQTADPNTFTGQWFVSTGDNSGLDSVPHTVFGRVVGSGMDVVDAINQTPSFAVGGTIANSGALSDVPLENYAPMYQPISGQVSVSPGNRFVSGVGTSFTSQLAQGQGVRIAGEELAVSGIFSDVLLQLVRPHLSGASGVEAARNTAAPAAEQFVTIRTISKVLEPAETDPNTFLVFENSAAGTGVGQVVPADGMGLPMIFEFYDPTQNDPLRLVPDDHLAGDPAAPVVLIEYLDLACPACAAIHPTVEQLKEDFEGELLVVSRHFPLTGIHPNAFDAAIASEAAARQGMFHAMVDILLTRQNEWAGTSNAMILQAQFEGFAVDLGLNLAQFRTDQADPALAARVNRDLNVAQDLALPGTPTFFLQGEEIATPASPQAFDAVIQAAVDAVDQPFALHRQDGRLTVRDNTALDFEVNPSFLLEVQVQNGSAEIVDVMVNVIDVFGE
;
A
#
# COMPACT_ATOMS: atom_id res chain seq x y z
N VAL A 1 -34.51 -55.08 -0.45
CA VAL A 1 -34.39 -53.80 0.29
C VAL A 1 -33.23 -53.99 1.25
N ASN A 2 -32.02 -53.60 0.83
CA ASN A 2 -30.80 -53.77 1.61
C ASN A 2 -30.82 -52.73 2.76
N PRO A 3 -30.35 -53.07 3.97
CA PRO A 3 -30.47 -52.18 5.12
C PRO A 3 -29.63 -50.93 4.87
N ALA A 4 -30.15 -49.76 5.30
CA ALA A 4 -29.42 -48.51 5.29
C ALA A 4 -28.02 -48.72 5.91
N GLY A 5 -26.96 -48.66 5.08
CA GLY A 5 -25.58 -48.70 5.55
C GLY A 5 -25.28 -47.50 6.43
N ALA A 6 -24.27 -47.56 7.30
CA ALA A 6 -23.89 -46.42 8.15
C ALA A 6 -23.69 -45.14 7.33
N LEU A 7 -24.10 -43.98 7.87
CA LEU A 7 -23.81 -42.69 7.25
C LEU A 7 -22.29 -42.51 7.26
N SER A 8 -21.72 -42.06 6.15
CA SER A 8 -20.30 -41.75 6.02
C SER A 8 -20.16 -40.39 5.34
N LEU A 9 -19.07 -39.69 5.62
CA LEU A 9 -18.72 -38.44 5.00
C LEU A 9 -17.26 -38.52 4.58
N THR A 10 -16.95 -38.00 3.41
CA THR A 10 -15.59 -37.76 2.92
C THR A 10 -15.56 -36.34 2.41
N VAL A 11 -14.49 -35.61 2.71
CA VAL A 11 -14.30 -34.23 2.25
C VAL A 11 -13.01 -34.19 1.42
N ASP A 12 -13.12 -33.66 0.20
CA ASP A 12 -12.02 -33.45 -0.74
C ASP A 12 -11.93 -31.95 -1.05
N THR A 13 -10.74 -31.41 -0.78
CA THR A 13 -10.39 -30.00 -0.93
C THR A 13 -9.38 -29.77 -2.06
N SER A 14 -9.02 -30.81 -2.82
CA SER A 14 -7.96 -30.76 -3.85
C SER A 14 -8.26 -29.84 -5.02
N ALA A 15 -9.51 -29.40 -5.19
CA ALA A 15 -9.91 -28.41 -6.18
C ALA A 15 -9.52 -26.97 -5.80
N ASN A 16 -9.10 -26.72 -4.56
CA ASN A 16 -8.71 -25.40 -4.08
C ASN A 16 -7.23 -25.13 -4.32
N GLU A 17 -6.90 -23.90 -4.71
CA GLU A 17 -5.54 -23.39 -4.77
C GLU A 17 -5.01 -23.19 -3.35
N THR A 18 -4.36 -24.22 -2.83
CA THR A 18 -3.90 -24.27 -1.43
C THR A 18 -2.49 -24.79 -1.30
N VAL A 19 -1.81 -24.32 -0.26
CA VAL A 19 -0.52 -24.86 0.20
C VAL A 19 -0.73 -25.43 1.60
N LEU A 20 -0.29 -26.68 1.82
CA LEU A 20 -0.41 -27.29 3.14
C LEU A 20 0.65 -26.72 4.09
N SER A 21 0.19 -26.24 5.25
CA SER A 21 0.98 -25.78 6.37
C SER A 21 0.61 -26.57 7.61
N ASN A 22 1.42 -27.58 7.96
CA ASN A 22 1.07 -28.55 8.99
C ASN A 22 -0.33 -29.15 8.73
N ASP A 23 -1.30 -28.91 9.61
CA ASP A 23 -2.68 -29.40 9.46
C ASP A 23 -3.65 -28.32 8.91
N THR A 24 -3.13 -27.23 8.34
CA THR A 24 -3.92 -26.09 7.84
C THR A 24 -3.67 -25.85 6.35
N LEU A 25 -4.73 -25.67 5.57
CA LEU A 25 -4.66 -25.32 4.15
C LEU A 25 -4.57 -23.80 3.98
N LEU A 26 -3.42 -23.29 3.54
CA LEU A 26 -3.23 -21.87 3.24
C LEU A 26 -3.80 -21.53 1.87
N THR A 27 -4.54 -20.44 1.76
CA THR A 27 -4.98 -19.90 0.48
C THR A 27 -5.13 -18.38 0.56
N ASN A 28 -4.99 -17.71 -0.56
CA ASN A 28 -5.33 -16.30 -0.71
C ASN A 28 -6.68 -16.12 -1.45
N VAL A 29 -7.35 -17.23 -1.82
CA VAL A 29 -8.64 -17.21 -2.50
C VAL A 29 -9.76 -17.34 -1.46
N PRO A 30 -10.68 -16.36 -1.36
CA PRO A 30 -11.73 -16.40 -0.36
C PRO A 30 -12.82 -17.44 -0.64
N GLN A 31 -12.99 -17.86 -1.91
CA GLN A 31 -13.92 -18.93 -2.28
C GLN A 31 -13.28 -20.30 -2.09
N PHE A 32 -13.89 -21.15 -1.27
CA PHE A 32 -13.37 -22.46 -0.91
C PHE A 32 -14.39 -23.55 -1.22
N ASN A 33 -14.01 -24.45 -2.12
CA ASN A 33 -14.85 -25.52 -2.63
C ASN A 33 -14.65 -26.80 -1.80
N LEU A 34 -15.74 -27.28 -1.19
CA LEU A 34 -15.80 -28.54 -0.47
C LEU A 34 -16.53 -29.56 -1.33
N THR A 35 -15.82 -30.59 -1.78
CA THR A 35 -16.43 -31.72 -2.49
C THR A 35 -16.33 -32.99 -1.67
N GLY A 36 -17.01 -34.04 -2.11
CA GLY A 36 -16.82 -35.36 -1.55
C GLY A 36 -18.01 -36.27 -1.77
N MET A 37 -18.04 -37.35 -1.01
CA MET A 37 -19.09 -38.35 -1.07
C MET A 37 -19.73 -38.59 0.29
N THR A 38 -21.05 -38.75 0.27
CA THR A 38 -21.85 -39.25 1.39
C THR A 38 -22.99 -40.13 0.88
N ARG A 39 -23.94 -40.50 1.74
CA ARG A 39 -25.11 -41.29 1.35
C ARG A 39 -25.97 -40.47 0.34
N PRO A 40 -26.43 -41.07 -0.77
CA PRO A 40 -27.31 -40.38 -1.73
C PRO A 40 -28.53 -39.76 -1.04
N GLY A 41 -28.80 -38.49 -1.32
CA GLY A 41 -29.89 -37.72 -0.73
C GLY A 41 -29.67 -37.22 0.70
N ALA A 42 -28.50 -37.47 1.31
CA ALA A 42 -28.14 -36.85 2.59
C ALA A 42 -27.91 -35.34 2.41
N VAL A 43 -28.28 -34.56 3.42
CA VAL A 43 -28.00 -33.13 3.46
C VAL A 43 -26.58 -32.93 3.97
N VAL A 44 -25.78 -32.15 3.24
CA VAL A 44 -24.45 -31.72 3.68
C VAL A 44 -24.54 -30.23 4.00
N ALA A 45 -24.02 -29.84 5.15
CA ALA A 45 -23.99 -28.44 5.57
C ALA A 45 -22.68 -28.12 6.29
N VAL A 46 -22.30 -26.86 6.34
CA VAL A 46 -21.07 -26.40 6.99
C VAL A 46 -21.37 -25.41 8.11
N ASP A 47 -20.57 -25.49 9.16
CA ASP A 47 -20.42 -24.48 10.21
C ASP A 47 -18.96 -23.99 10.12
N ARG A 48 -18.78 -22.73 9.73
CA ARG A 48 -17.48 -22.10 9.50
C ARG A 48 -17.13 -21.13 10.62
N ASP A 49 -18.11 -20.49 11.26
CA ASP A 49 -17.87 -19.51 12.33
C ASP A 49 -17.86 -20.11 13.74
N GLY A 50 -18.17 -21.41 13.86
CA GLY A 50 -18.09 -22.17 15.10
C GLY A 50 -19.25 -21.89 16.06
N ASP A 51 -20.34 -21.28 15.59
CA ASP A 51 -21.53 -21.02 16.41
C ASP A 51 -22.40 -22.28 16.63
N GLY A 52 -22.05 -23.40 15.98
CA GLY A 52 -22.76 -24.68 16.03
C GLY A 52 -23.97 -24.75 15.10
N ALA A 53 -24.25 -23.69 14.34
CA ALA A 53 -25.29 -23.59 13.34
C ALA A 53 -24.69 -23.90 11.95
N PHE A 54 -25.22 -24.95 11.31
CA PHE A 54 -24.73 -25.41 10.01
C PHE A 54 -25.46 -24.66 8.89
N ASN A 55 -25.32 -23.34 8.88
CA ASN A 55 -26.05 -22.41 8.00
C ASN A 55 -25.12 -21.62 7.05
N ASP A 56 -23.81 -21.79 7.14
CA ASP A 56 -22.80 -21.13 6.30
C ASP A 56 -22.71 -21.71 4.87
N GLY A 57 -23.47 -22.78 4.62
CA GLY A 57 -23.55 -23.44 3.33
C GLY A 57 -24.30 -24.75 3.46
N THR A 58 -25.17 -25.06 2.50
CA THR A 58 -25.88 -26.35 2.47
C THR A 58 -26.11 -26.84 1.06
N THR A 59 -26.01 -28.16 0.89
CA THR A 59 -26.28 -28.86 -0.36
C THR A 59 -26.87 -30.24 -0.05
N THR A 60 -27.29 -30.96 -1.08
CA THR A 60 -27.78 -32.34 -0.94
C THR A 60 -26.99 -33.24 -1.87
N ALA A 61 -26.55 -34.38 -1.36
CA ALA A 61 -25.81 -35.35 -2.15
C ALA A 61 -26.67 -35.89 -3.30
N ASP A 62 -26.07 -35.97 -4.49
CA ASP A 62 -26.72 -36.44 -5.71
C ASP A 62 -27.08 -37.95 -5.63
N PRO A 63 -27.76 -38.52 -6.64
CA PRO A 63 -28.10 -39.95 -6.66
C PRO A 63 -26.89 -40.90 -6.62
N SER A 64 -25.69 -40.42 -6.93
CA SER A 64 -24.43 -41.17 -6.84
C SER A 64 -23.73 -40.97 -5.48
N GLY A 65 -24.23 -40.06 -4.64
CA GLY A 65 -23.68 -39.72 -3.33
C GLY A 65 -22.68 -38.56 -3.35
N ASN A 66 -22.43 -37.93 -4.51
CA ASN A 66 -21.49 -36.82 -4.60
C ASN A 66 -22.14 -35.52 -4.13
N TYR A 67 -21.35 -34.65 -3.51
CA TYR A 67 -21.75 -33.28 -3.22
C TYR A 67 -20.64 -32.29 -3.58
N ALA A 68 -21.03 -31.05 -3.82
CA ALA A 68 -20.15 -29.90 -3.93
C ALA A 68 -20.82 -28.74 -3.20
N LEU A 69 -20.03 -28.00 -2.42
CA LEU A 69 -20.46 -26.87 -1.63
C LEU A 69 -19.38 -25.80 -1.65
N ASP A 70 -19.74 -24.59 -2.12
CA ASP A 70 -18.88 -23.43 -2.03
C ASP A 70 -19.08 -22.73 -0.69
N VAL A 71 -17.98 -22.36 -0.03
CA VAL A 71 -17.94 -21.67 1.25
C VAL A 71 -17.01 -20.48 1.12
N THR A 72 -17.45 -19.31 1.58
CA THR A 72 -16.58 -18.13 1.62
C THR A 72 -15.80 -18.12 2.94
N LEU A 73 -14.47 -18.18 2.89
CA LEU A 73 -13.61 -18.02 4.06
C LEU A 73 -13.68 -16.59 4.62
N LEU A 74 -13.50 -16.44 5.93
CA LEU A 74 -13.42 -15.14 6.59
C LEU A 74 -11.97 -14.77 6.86
N HIS A 75 -11.70 -13.47 6.76
CA HIS A 75 -10.57 -12.84 7.43
C HIS A 75 -11.07 -11.54 8.08
N ASN A 76 -11.07 -11.50 9.42
CA ASN A 76 -11.43 -10.33 10.22
C ASN A 76 -10.62 -10.32 11.53
N ASP A 77 -10.82 -9.31 12.39
CA ASP A 77 -10.07 -9.20 13.65
C ASP A 77 -10.26 -10.37 14.61
N ALA A 78 -11.41 -11.06 14.54
CA ALA A 78 -11.75 -12.15 15.44
C ALA A 78 -11.05 -13.45 15.06
N ASN A 79 -11.02 -13.78 13.75
CA ASN A 79 -10.47 -15.05 13.28
C ASN A 79 -9.09 -14.91 12.62
N ARG A 80 -8.71 -13.71 12.18
CA ARG A 80 -7.41 -13.39 11.57
C ARG A 80 -7.04 -14.37 10.45
N GLY A 81 -8.01 -14.71 9.60
CA GLY A 81 -7.81 -15.65 8.49
C GLY A 81 -8.00 -17.12 8.85
N ALA A 82 -7.96 -17.50 10.13
CA ALA A 82 -8.17 -18.88 10.55
C ALA A 82 -9.64 -19.30 10.44
N ASN A 83 -9.91 -20.32 9.62
CA ASN A 83 -11.24 -20.88 9.38
C ASN A 83 -11.24 -22.37 9.75
N ARG A 84 -12.09 -22.76 10.70
CA ARG A 84 -12.31 -24.14 11.11
C ARG A 84 -13.64 -24.62 10.57
N LEU A 85 -13.63 -25.22 9.39
CA LEU A 85 -14.83 -25.67 8.68
C LEU A 85 -15.28 -27.03 9.22
N THR A 86 -16.39 -27.06 9.95
CA THR A 86 -17.03 -28.31 10.37
C THR A 86 -18.07 -28.69 9.32
N VAL A 87 -17.79 -29.73 8.53
CA VAL A 87 -18.70 -30.25 7.51
C VAL A 87 -19.54 -31.37 8.11
N ARG A 88 -20.87 -31.29 8.02
CA ARG A 88 -21.79 -32.31 8.53
C ARG A 88 -22.66 -32.89 7.44
N ALA A 89 -22.66 -34.21 7.34
CA ALA A 89 -23.70 -34.95 6.62
C ALA A 89 -24.80 -35.36 7.59
N SER A 90 -26.07 -35.20 7.18
CA SER A 90 -27.25 -35.59 7.95
C SER A 90 -28.24 -36.38 7.09
N ASP A 91 -28.67 -37.55 7.57
CA ASP A 91 -29.75 -38.33 6.98
C ASP A 91 -30.50 -39.16 8.03
N ASN A 92 -31.84 -39.11 8.00
CA ASN A 92 -32.72 -39.90 8.87
C ASN A 92 -32.35 -39.86 10.37
N GLY A 93 -31.88 -38.70 10.86
CA GLY A 93 -31.47 -38.49 12.25
C GLY A 93 -30.06 -38.99 12.61
N GLN A 94 -29.31 -39.52 11.65
CA GLN A 94 -27.86 -39.77 11.78
C GLN A 94 -27.07 -38.55 11.33
N GLN A 95 -25.94 -38.30 11.98
CA GLN A 95 -25.01 -37.22 11.64
C GLN A 95 -23.58 -37.75 11.67
N VAL A 96 -22.75 -37.30 10.74
CA VAL A 96 -21.30 -37.51 10.71
C VAL A 96 -20.65 -36.19 10.34
N GLU A 97 -19.56 -35.86 11.02
CA GLU A 97 -18.82 -34.61 10.86
C GLU A 97 -17.37 -34.89 10.47
N GLU A 98 -16.83 -34.00 9.65
CA GLU A 98 -15.41 -33.93 9.29
C GLU A 98 -14.96 -32.48 9.43
N GLU A 99 -13.70 -32.27 9.79
CA GLU A 99 -13.14 -30.95 10.03
C GLU A 99 -12.08 -30.62 8.99
N VAL A 100 -12.11 -29.39 8.47
CA VAL A 100 -11.10 -28.86 7.57
C VAL A 100 -10.62 -27.52 8.13
N ASN A 101 -9.33 -27.41 8.39
CA ASN A 101 -8.70 -26.16 8.77
C ASN A 101 -8.13 -25.47 7.53
N ALA A 102 -8.58 -24.24 7.30
CA ALA A 102 -8.10 -23.39 6.21
C ALA A 102 -7.70 -22.03 6.76
N HIS A 103 -6.68 -21.41 6.18
CA HIS A 103 -6.26 -20.05 6.48
C HIS A 103 -6.39 -19.19 5.23
N LEU A 104 -7.26 -18.17 5.27
CA LEU A 104 -7.31 -17.14 4.24
C LEU A 104 -6.26 -16.08 4.59
N ALA A 105 -5.15 -16.07 3.85
CA ALA A 105 -4.11 -15.06 3.99
C ALA A 105 -4.44 -13.83 3.13
N LEU A 106 -4.30 -12.64 3.70
CA LEU A 106 -4.33 -11.37 2.98
C LEU A 106 -2.92 -10.85 2.68
N GLY A 107 -1.92 -11.22 3.48
CA GLY A 107 -0.51 -10.88 3.26
C GLY A 107 0.32 -12.03 2.73
N THR A 108 1.59 -11.76 2.47
CA THR A 108 2.59 -12.77 2.09
C THR A 108 2.76 -13.79 3.21
N VAL A 109 2.70 -15.08 2.90
CA VAL A 109 3.04 -16.14 3.86
C VAL A 109 4.45 -16.65 3.60
N VAL A 110 5.27 -16.65 4.64
CA VAL A 110 6.62 -17.23 4.65
C VAL A 110 6.69 -18.47 5.52
N ARG A 111 7.52 -19.43 5.13
CA ARG A 111 7.85 -20.64 5.86
C ARG A 111 9.22 -20.52 6.48
N PHE A 112 9.27 -20.70 7.80
CA PHE A 112 10.50 -20.94 8.55
C PHE A 112 10.71 -22.44 8.62
N ASP A 113 11.73 -22.94 7.93
CA ASP A 113 12.14 -24.34 8.03
C ASP A 113 13.21 -24.48 9.11
N SER A 114 12.99 -25.34 10.11
CA SER A 114 13.93 -25.55 11.21
C SER A 114 14.14 -27.02 11.51
N ASP A 115 15.20 -27.33 12.25
CA ASP A 115 15.50 -28.71 12.68
C ASP A 115 14.39 -29.37 13.51
N LEU A 116 13.55 -28.56 14.18
CA LEU A 116 12.44 -29.03 15.00
C LEU A 116 11.09 -29.05 14.25
N GLY A 117 11.09 -28.66 12.98
CA GLY A 117 9.90 -28.61 12.12
C GLY A 117 9.75 -27.26 11.42
N ALA A 118 8.87 -27.23 10.42
CA ALA A 118 8.53 -26.01 9.71
C ALA A 118 7.29 -25.34 10.32
N TRP A 119 7.28 -24.02 10.37
CA TRP A 119 6.09 -23.24 10.67
C TRP A 119 5.97 -22.07 9.70
N ASP A 120 4.73 -21.65 9.47
CA ASP A 120 4.45 -20.57 8.55
C ASP A 120 3.98 -19.33 9.30
N VAL A 121 4.30 -18.17 8.74
CA VAL A 121 3.95 -16.85 9.26
C VAL A 121 3.31 -16.07 8.13
N GLU A 122 2.08 -15.61 8.34
CA GLU A 122 1.47 -14.58 7.50
C GLU A 122 2.07 -13.23 7.90
N LEU A 123 2.72 -12.56 6.95
CA LEU A 123 3.25 -11.22 7.11
C LEU A 123 2.13 -10.19 7.01
N LEU A 124 2.28 -9.08 7.73
CA LEU A 124 1.31 -8.00 7.77
C LEU A 124 1.69 -6.92 6.74
N ASP A 125 1.70 -7.30 5.47
CA ASP A 125 2.19 -6.49 4.34
C ASP A 125 1.57 -5.09 4.31
N ALA A 126 0.27 -4.97 4.62
CA ALA A 126 -0.45 -3.70 4.67
C ALA A 126 -0.18 -2.87 5.94
N ASP A 127 0.08 -3.52 7.09
CA ASP A 127 0.22 -2.84 8.37
C ASP A 127 1.67 -2.38 8.63
N ALA A 128 2.65 -3.07 8.05
CA ALA A 128 4.08 -2.80 8.24
C ALA A 128 4.89 -2.96 6.92
N PRO A 129 4.53 -2.23 5.84
CA PRO A 129 5.08 -2.43 4.50
C PRO A 129 6.60 -2.24 4.42
N ASN A 130 7.19 -1.27 5.14
CA ASN A 130 8.64 -1.05 5.10
C ASN A 130 9.40 -2.16 5.82
N THR A 131 8.87 -2.64 6.95
CA THR A 131 9.43 -3.72 7.75
C THR A 131 9.34 -5.05 7.00
N VAL A 132 8.18 -5.35 6.42
CA VAL A 132 7.96 -6.54 5.60
C VAL A 132 8.82 -6.49 4.35
N GLY A 133 8.87 -5.35 3.65
CA GLY A 133 9.72 -5.15 2.48
C GLY A 133 11.20 -5.38 2.79
N ALA A 134 11.71 -4.80 3.89
CA ALA A 134 13.09 -5.02 4.34
C ALA A 134 13.37 -6.49 4.71
N PHE A 135 12.42 -7.16 5.35
CA PHE A 135 12.53 -8.58 5.70
C PHE A 135 12.56 -9.49 4.46
N LEU A 136 11.71 -9.21 3.47
CA LEU A 136 11.60 -10.00 2.23
C LEU A 136 12.68 -9.70 1.19
N ALA A 137 13.38 -8.56 1.29
CA ALA A 137 14.36 -8.11 0.30
C ALA A 137 15.50 -9.13 0.07
N ASP A 138 15.91 -9.83 1.13
CA ASP A 138 16.88 -10.93 1.04
C ASP A 138 16.58 -11.94 2.14
N LEU A 139 15.81 -12.98 1.81
CA LEU A 139 15.53 -14.07 2.76
C LEU A 139 16.73 -15.01 2.96
N SER A 140 17.68 -15.05 2.01
CA SER A 140 18.83 -15.97 2.08
C SER A 140 19.80 -15.63 3.20
N ARG A 141 19.76 -14.38 3.71
CA ARG A 141 20.51 -13.99 4.91
C ARG A 141 20.16 -14.80 6.16
N TYR A 142 18.98 -15.40 6.18
CA TYR A 142 18.48 -16.19 7.30
C TYR A 142 18.85 -17.67 7.20
N ASP A 143 19.42 -18.09 6.07
CA ASP A 143 19.82 -19.46 5.82
C ASP A 143 20.89 -19.89 6.84
N ASP A 144 20.66 -21.07 7.43
CA ASP A 144 21.48 -21.66 8.49
C ASP A 144 21.80 -20.72 9.69
N THR A 145 20.94 -19.72 9.93
CA THR A 145 20.95 -18.97 11.21
C THR A 145 20.37 -19.83 12.32
N PHE A 146 20.63 -19.53 13.59
CA PHE A 146 20.04 -20.27 14.71
C PHE A 146 19.29 -19.37 15.68
N VAL A 147 18.38 -19.99 16.44
CA VAL A 147 17.70 -19.31 17.55
C VAL A 147 18.75 -19.04 18.63
N HIS A 148 19.15 -17.78 18.76
CA HIS A 148 20.26 -17.36 19.64
C HIS A 148 19.78 -16.90 21.02
N ARG A 149 18.47 -16.74 21.21
CA ARG A 149 17.87 -16.41 22.50
C ARG A 149 16.49 -17.05 22.65
N ASN A 150 16.31 -17.75 23.75
CA ASN A 150 15.08 -18.45 24.11
C ASN A 150 14.73 -18.18 25.59
N ILE A 151 13.61 -17.48 25.81
CA ILE A 151 13.05 -17.24 27.14
C ILE A 151 11.66 -17.87 27.19
N LEU A 152 11.50 -18.85 28.08
CA LEU A 152 10.25 -19.58 28.27
C LEU A 152 9.08 -18.63 28.56
N ASP A 153 7.95 -18.87 27.91
CA ASP A 153 6.70 -18.08 28.02
C ASP A 153 6.88 -16.58 27.70
N PHE A 154 7.91 -16.23 26.93
CA PHE A 154 8.19 -14.87 26.50
C PHE A 154 8.48 -14.82 25.01
N VAL A 155 9.69 -15.20 24.57
CA VAL A 155 10.09 -15.12 23.16
C VAL A 155 11.11 -16.19 22.77
N ILE A 156 11.06 -16.59 21.50
CA ILE A 156 12.22 -17.10 20.76
C ILE A 156 12.72 -16.00 19.82
N GLN A 157 14.04 -15.86 19.67
CA GLN A 157 14.65 -14.82 18.85
C GLN A 157 15.77 -15.39 17.98
N GLY A 158 15.77 -14.99 16.71
CA GLY A 158 16.67 -15.52 15.68
C GLY A 158 17.10 -14.46 14.65
N GLY A 159 17.75 -14.92 13.58
CA GLY A 159 18.21 -14.07 12.47
C GLY A 159 19.42 -13.17 12.78
N GLY A 160 20.05 -13.35 13.95
CA GLY A 160 21.21 -12.56 14.37
C GLY A 160 22.55 -13.25 14.17
N PHE A 161 22.58 -14.58 14.19
CA PHE A 161 23.81 -15.35 14.20
C PHE A 161 23.70 -16.64 13.39
N GLY A 162 24.81 -17.06 12.81
CA GLY A 162 25.01 -18.34 12.16
C GLY A 162 26.41 -18.90 12.45
N PHE A 163 26.81 -19.93 11.71
CA PHE A 163 28.15 -20.50 11.79
C PHE A 163 28.95 -20.24 10.51
N ASP A 164 30.25 -19.96 10.65
CA ASP A 164 31.16 -19.93 9.52
C ASP A 164 31.39 -21.34 8.95
N ALA A 165 31.17 -21.48 7.64
CA ALA A 165 31.27 -22.71 6.87
C ALA A 165 32.74 -23.16 6.70
N GLY A 166 33.39 -23.56 7.80
CA GLY A 166 34.76 -24.06 7.80
C GLY A 166 35.44 -24.05 9.17
N SER A 167 34.96 -23.23 10.11
CA SER A 167 35.58 -23.06 11.42
C SER A 167 34.65 -23.34 12.61
N SER A 168 33.34 -23.50 12.38
CA SER A 168 32.32 -23.63 13.44
C SER A 168 32.34 -22.46 14.44
N GLU A 169 32.92 -21.33 14.06
CA GLU A 169 32.87 -20.09 14.82
C GLU A 169 31.51 -19.41 14.60
N VAL A 170 31.03 -18.72 15.64
CA VAL A 170 29.81 -17.92 15.54
C VAL A 170 30.12 -16.66 14.72
N ILE A 171 29.26 -16.36 13.77
CA ILE A 171 29.31 -15.14 12.95
C ILE A 171 27.98 -14.39 13.04
N ASP A 172 28.04 -13.07 12.89
CA ASP A 172 26.84 -12.25 12.77
C ASP A 172 26.17 -12.52 11.42
N ALA A 173 24.85 -12.64 11.42
CA ALA A 173 24.07 -12.65 10.18
C ALA A 173 24.19 -11.27 9.50
N PRO A 174 24.29 -11.20 8.16
CA PRO A 174 24.48 -9.94 7.44
C PRO A 174 23.34 -8.94 7.74
N PRO A 175 23.57 -7.73 8.27
CA PRO A 175 22.49 -6.78 8.58
C PRO A 175 21.92 -6.11 7.33
N PHE A 176 20.70 -5.57 7.42
CA PHE A 176 20.14 -4.65 6.41
C PHE A 176 19.94 -3.23 6.98
N PRO A 177 19.78 -2.19 6.13
CA PRO A 177 19.40 -0.86 6.57
C PRO A 177 18.10 -0.91 7.38
N ALA A 178 18.11 -0.31 8.57
CA ALA A 178 16.94 -0.36 9.43
C ALA A 178 15.78 0.43 8.81
N PRO A 179 14.60 -0.19 8.57
CA PRO A 179 13.42 0.54 8.14
C PRO A 179 12.94 1.47 9.27
N PRO A 180 12.17 2.53 8.93
CA PRO A 180 11.44 3.29 9.94
C PRO A 180 10.57 2.36 10.77
N ASN A 181 10.49 2.60 12.07
CA ASN A 181 9.59 1.82 12.92
C ASN A 181 8.11 2.08 12.58
N GLU A 182 7.35 1.00 12.43
CA GLU A 182 5.94 1.02 11.99
C GLU A 182 4.96 0.51 13.07
N PHE A 183 5.41 0.36 14.32
CA PHE A 183 4.55 -0.15 15.40
C PHE A 183 3.20 0.59 15.51
N ASP A 184 3.22 1.93 15.41
CA ASP A 184 2.03 2.80 15.48
C ASP A 184 1.47 3.17 14.08
N ALA A 185 1.82 2.43 13.02
CA ALA A 185 1.36 2.73 11.65
C ALA A 185 -0.14 2.44 11.44
N VAL A 186 -0.73 1.59 12.29
CA VAL A 186 -2.16 1.25 12.28
C VAL A 186 -2.80 1.54 13.65
N ASP A 187 -4.10 1.87 13.67
CA ASP A 187 -4.85 2.19 14.90
C ASP A 187 -6.06 1.24 15.08
N PRO A 188 -6.09 0.41 16.16
CA PRO A 188 -5.06 0.28 17.19
C PRO A 188 -3.79 -0.43 16.68
N PRO A 189 -2.61 -0.14 17.27
CA PRO A 189 -1.36 -0.83 16.97
C PRO A 189 -1.46 -2.34 17.12
N ASN A 190 -0.70 -3.07 16.29
CA ASN A 190 -0.54 -4.51 16.44
C ASN A 190 0.26 -4.81 17.72
N SER A 191 -0.44 -5.25 18.77
CA SER A 191 0.16 -5.62 20.06
C SER A 191 1.00 -6.90 19.96
N ASN A 192 2.10 -6.97 20.73
CA ASN A 192 3.02 -8.11 20.83
C ASN A 192 2.40 -9.28 21.62
N LEU A 193 1.30 -9.83 21.11
CA LEU A 193 0.61 -10.97 21.70
C LEU A 193 1.26 -12.29 21.27
N ARG A 194 0.87 -13.38 21.92
CA ARG A 194 1.33 -14.72 21.55
C ARG A 194 1.08 -15.00 20.06
N GLY A 195 2.09 -15.55 19.39
CA GLY A 195 2.07 -15.90 17.97
C GLY A 195 2.42 -14.75 17.02
N THR A 196 2.77 -13.56 17.52
CA THR A 196 3.27 -12.48 16.64
C THR A 196 4.75 -12.67 16.32
N LEU A 197 5.12 -12.35 15.08
CA LEU A 197 6.49 -12.11 14.63
C LEU A 197 6.76 -10.60 14.68
N SER A 198 7.82 -10.22 15.39
CA SER A 198 8.13 -8.82 15.65
C SER A 198 9.60 -8.50 15.45
N THR A 199 9.89 -7.24 15.18
CA THR A 199 11.27 -6.74 15.06
C THR A 199 11.99 -6.86 16.40
N ALA A 200 13.24 -7.32 16.41
CA ALA A 200 14.10 -7.29 17.60
C ALA A 200 15.09 -6.13 17.50
N GLN A 201 14.89 -5.12 18.35
CA GLN A 201 15.73 -3.91 18.40
C GLN A 201 16.08 -3.52 19.84
N THR A 202 16.92 -2.49 19.96
CA THR A 202 17.24 -1.88 21.26
C THR A 202 16.15 -0.87 21.67
N ALA A 203 16.40 -0.09 22.72
CA ALA A 203 15.48 1.00 23.12
C ALA A 203 15.32 2.08 22.03
N ASP A 204 16.25 2.15 21.07
CA ASP A 204 16.06 2.95 19.86
C ASP A 204 15.25 2.13 18.83
N PRO A 205 14.02 2.55 18.51
CA PRO A 205 13.11 1.77 17.68
C PRO A 205 13.59 1.59 16.24
N ASN A 206 14.45 2.47 15.72
CA ASN A 206 14.95 2.40 14.35
C ASN A 206 16.28 1.62 14.24
N THR A 207 16.44 0.57 15.05
CA THR A 207 17.66 -0.26 15.10
C THR A 207 17.45 -1.72 14.70
N PHE A 208 16.28 -2.04 14.14
CA PHE A 208 16.00 -3.36 13.57
C PHE A 208 16.86 -3.57 12.31
N THR A 209 17.85 -4.46 12.39
CA THR A 209 18.78 -4.77 11.29
C THR A 209 18.60 -6.20 10.77
N GLY A 210 17.46 -6.82 11.08
CA GLY A 210 17.04 -8.13 10.59
C GLY A 210 16.87 -9.21 11.66
N GLN A 211 17.18 -8.96 12.94
CA GLN A 211 16.83 -9.90 14.01
C GLN A 211 15.34 -9.83 14.33
N TRP A 212 14.69 -10.98 14.43
CA TRP A 212 13.26 -11.09 14.71
C TRP A 212 13.03 -11.90 15.98
N PHE A 213 11.86 -11.72 16.60
CA PHE A 213 11.39 -12.61 17.65
C PHE A 213 9.95 -13.05 17.41
N VAL A 214 9.62 -14.25 17.86
CA VAL A 214 8.23 -14.75 17.95
C VAL A 214 7.81 -14.73 19.41
N SER A 215 6.68 -14.10 19.70
CA SER A 215 6.08 -14.07 21.04
C SER A 215 5.48 -15.43 21.40
N THR A 216 5.99 -16.08 22.44
CA THR A 216 5.45 -17.35 22.96
C THR A 216 4.48 -17.14 24.12
N GLY A 217 4.41 -15.94 24.69
CA GLY A 217 3.44 -15.53 25.69
C GLY A 217 2.74 -14.21 25.32
N ASP A 218 1.93 -13.69 26.25
CA ASP A 218 1.40 -12.32 26.16
C ASP A 218 2.52 -11.33 26.52
N ASN A 219 3.04 -10.63 25.50
CA ASN A 219 4.09 -9.64 25.65
C ASN A 219 3.59 -8.23 25.38
N SER A 220 2.30 -7.93 25.59
CA SER A 220 1.73 -6.59 25.45
C SER A 220 2.46 -5.51 26.27
N GLY A 221 3.22 -5.89 27.31
CA GLY A 221 4.12 -4.97 28.01
C GLY A 221 5.22 -4.36 27.12
N LEU A 222 5.59 -5.05 26.03
CA LEU A 222 6.53 -4.56 25.02
C LEU A 222 5.94 -3.47 24.14
N ASP A 223 4.61 -3.26 24.13
CA ASP A 223 3.99 -2.21 23.32
C ASP A 223 4.40 -0.78 23.79
N SER A 224 5.01 -0.68 24.97
CA SER A 224 5.65 0.55 25.48
C SER A 224 7.05 0.83 24.90
N VAL A 225 7.65 -0.16 24.24
CA VAL A 225 8.94 -0.10 23.54
C VAL A 225 8.66 -0.59 22.12
N PRO A 226 8.40 0.30 21.16
CA PRO A 226 7.70 -0.09 19.94
C PRO A 226 8.51 -1.09 19.12
N HIS A 227 8.17 -2.38 19.27
CA HIS A 227 8.62 -3.50 18.46
C HIS A 227 7.54 -3.74 17.43
N THR A 228 7.81 -3.40 16.18
CA THR A 228 6.86 -3.53 15.09
C THR A 228 6.48 -4.99 14.92
N VAL A 229 5.21 -5.33 15.13
CA VAL A 229 4.65 -6.63 14.79
C VAL A 229 4.41 -6.62 13.28
N PHE A 230 5.09 -7.50 12.55
CA PHE A 230 5.04 -7.55 11.09
C PHE A 230 4.63 -8.92 10.55
N GLY A 231 4.26 -9.86 11.43
CA GLY A 231 3.71 -11.14 11.01
C GLY A 231 3.01 -11.89 12.15
N ARG A 232 2.31 -12.98 11.81
CA ARG A 232 1.58 -13.85 12.72
C ARG A 232 1.74 -15.31 12.33
N VAL A 233 2.08 -16.16 13.28
CA VAL A 233 2.20 -17.62 13.07
C VAL A 233 0.83 -18.19 12.72
N VAL A 234 0.79 -19.02 11.67
CA VAL A 234 -0.43 -19.58 11.11
C VAL A 234 -0.70 -20.99 11.65
N GLY A 235 -1.99 -21.30 11.86
CA GLY A 235 -2.46 -22.65 12.16
C GLY A 235 -1.79 -23.28 13.39
N SER A 236 -1.41 -24.55 13.27
CA SER A 236 -0.65 -25.29 14.30
C SER A 236 0.85 -24.99 14.31
N GLY A 237 1.33 -23.98 13.56
CA GLY A 237 2.74 -23.60 13.56
C GLY A 237 3.29 -23.23 14.94
N MET A 238 2.43 -22.78 15.85
CA MET A 238 2.81 -22.51 17.23
C MET A 238 3.26 -23.76 18.01
N ASP A 239 2.85 -24.97 17.61
CA ASP A 239 3.31 -26.20 18.26
C ASP A 239 4.83 -26.39 18.06
N VAL A 240 5.34 -26.01 16.88
CA VAL A 240 6.78 -26.03 16.56
C VAL A 240 7.50 -24.93 17.33
N VAL A 241 6.97 -23.71 17.31
CA VAL A 241 7.52 -22.57 18.07
C VAL A 241 7.59 -22.89 19.58
N ASP A 242 6.58 -23.55 20.13
CA ASP A 242 6.55 -23.99 21.52
C ASP A 242 7.55 -25.10 21.80
N ALA A 243 7.74 -26.06 20.88
CA ALA A 243 8.77 -27.09 21.01
C ALA A 243 10.18 -26.46 21.07
N ILE A 244 10.43 -25.43 20.25
CA ILE A 244 11.66 -24.63 20.34
C ILE A 244 11.75 -23.94 21.71
N ASN A 245 10.68 -23.28 22.16
CA ASN A 245 10.66 -22.54 23.43
C ASN A 245 10.86 -23.45 24.66
N GLN A 246 10.41 -24.70 24.58
CA GLN A 246 10.60 -25.74 25.61
C GLN A 246 11.99 -26.38 25.58
N THR A 247 12.82 -26.11 24.57
CA THR A 247 14.19 -26.62 24.50
C THR A 247 15.04 -25.98 25.61
N PRO A 248 15.81 -26.76 26.39
CA PRO A 248 16.61 -26.21 27.48
C PRO A 248 17.61 -25.15 27.01
N SER A 249 17.58 -23.98 27.65
CA SER A 249 18.47 -22.85 27.33
C SER A 249 19.74 -22.85 28.16
N PHE A 250 20.88 -22.54 27.53
CA PHE A 250 22.19 -22.47 28.18
C PHE A 250 22.95 -21.20 27.81
N ALA A 251 23.81 -20.78 28.73
CA ALA A 251 24.76 -19.71 28.51
C ALA A 251 26.08 -20.28 27.96
N VAL A 252 26.38 -19.97 26.71
CA VAL A 252 27.51 -20.56 25.97
C VAL A 252 28.62 -19.55 25.65
N GLY A 253 28.48 -18.31 26.10
CA GLY A 253 29.50 -17.29 25.92
C GLY A 253 30.87 -17.72 26.42
N GLY A 254 31.91 -17.49 25.62
CA GLY A 254 33.28 -17.88 25.93
C GLY A 254 33.55 -19.39 25.90
N THR A 255 32.57 -20.22 25.52
CA THR A 255 32.80 -21.64 25.20
C THR A 255 33.10 -21.85 23.71
N ILE A 256 32.55 -20.99 22.87
CA ILE A 256 32.79 -20.90 21.42
C ILE A 256 33.35 -19.52 21.08
N ALA A 257 34.15 -19.37 20.01
CA ALA A 257 34.59 -18.07 19.54
C ALA A 257 33.39 -17.16 19.20
N ASN A 258 33.52 -15.85 19.48
CA ASN A 258 32.51 -14.81 19.19
C ASN A 258 31.11 -15.02 19.82
N SER A 259 30.99 -15.88 20.85
CA SER A 259 29.72 -16.23 21.48
C SER A 259 29.28 -15.32 22.63
N GLY A 260 29.91 -14.16 22.84
CA GLY A 260 29.71 -13.32 24.04
C GLY A 260 28.26 -12.84 24.25
N ALA A 261 27.46 -12.78 23.18
CA ALA A 261 26.04 -12.40 23.20
C ALA A 261 25.09 -13.58 23.51
N LEU A 262 25.59 -14.81 23.58
CA LEU A 262 24.79 -16.04 23.62
C LEU A 262 24.55 -16.52 25.06
N SER A 263 23.59 -15.88 25.75
CA SER A 263 23.30 -16.13 27.18
C SER A 263 22.16 -17.11 27.46
N ASP A 264 21.26 -17.32 26.50
CA ASP A 264 20.02 -18.09 26.68
C ASP A 264 19.72 -18.91 25.41
N VAL A 265 20.70 -19.68 24.94
CA VAL A 265 20.58 -20.42 23.67
C VAL A 265 19.87 -21.76 23.89
N PRO A 266 18.77 -22.06 23.17
CA PRO A 266 18.16 -23.38 23.18
C PRO A 266 19.09 -24.40 22.52
N LEU A 267 19.43 -25.47 23.24
CA LEU A 267 20.30 -26.53 22.73
C LEU A 267 19.71 -27.92 22.87
N GLU A 268 19.74 -28.68 21.78
CA GLU A 268 19.32 -30.07 21.74
C GLU A 268 20.44 -31.02 22.18
N ASN A 269 20.07 -31.97 23.05
CA ASN A 269 20.97 -33.03 23.52
C ASN A 269 22.31 -32.51 24.10
N TYR A 270 22.34 -31.28 24.62
CA TYR A 270 23.54 -30.66 25.18
C TYR A 270 23.74 -31.02 26.66
N ALA A 271 24.98 -31.36 27.00
CA ALA A 271 25.39 -31.69 28.37
C ALA A 271 26.51 -30.73 28.81
N PRO A 272 26.24 -29.75 29.69
CA PRO A 272 27.23 -28.80 30.13
C PRO A 272 28.34 -29.47 30.96
N MET A 273 29.58 -28.96 30.82
CA MET A 273 30.71 -29.35 31.66
C MET A 273 31.17 -28.17 32.50
N TYR A 274 31.10 -28.35 33.83
CA TYR A 274 31.44 -27.28 34.76
C TYR A 274 32.86 -27.43 35.31
N GLN A 275 33.61 -26.34 35.23
CA GLN A 275 34.92 -26.22 35.85
C GLN A 275 34.85 -25.24 37.05
N PRO A 276 35.34 -25.61 38.24
CA PRO A 276 35.36 -24.71 39.39
C PRO A 276 36.11 -23.39 39.10
N ILE A 277 35.54 -22.29 39.57
CA ILE A 277 36.18 -20.98 39.62
C ILE A 277 36.93 -20.89 40.95
N SER A 278 38.12 -20.30 40.97
CA SER A 278 38.87 -20.17 42.23
C SER A 278 38.15 -19.25 43.21
N GLY A 279 38.29 -19.52 44.51
CA GLY A 279 37.73 -18.69 45.56
C GLY A 279 36.26 -18.99 45.86
N GLN A 280 35.63 -18.08 46.61
CA GLN A 280 34.22 -18.18 46.98
C GLN A 280 33.45 -16.97 46.49
N VAL A 281 32.18 -17.16 46.19
CA VAL A 281 31.27 -16.11 45.72
C VAL A 281 30.11 -15.90 46.68
N SER A 282 29.60 -14.67 46.69
CA SER A 282 28.42 -14.26 47.42
C SER A 282 27.56 -13.31 46.59
N VAL A 283 26.25 -13.57 46.59
CA VAL A 283 25.21 -12.80 45.90
C VAL A 283 23.94 -12.79 46.75
N SER A 284 23.35 -11.62 46.94
CA SER A 284 22.08 -11.52 47.66
C SER A 284 20.91 -11.97 46.77
N PRO A 285 19.84 -12.53 47.35
CA PRO A 285 18.62 -12.84 46.61
C PRO A 285 18.11 -11.62 45.84
N GLY A 286 17.71 -11.81 44.59
CA GLY A 286 17.20 -10.73 43.72
C GLY A 286 18.26 -9.73 43.27
N ASN A 287 19.56 -10.00 43.47
CA ASN A 287 20.65 -9.15 43.00
C ASN A 287 21.36 -9.75 41.78
N ARG A 288 21.88 -8.88 40.92
CA ARG A 288 22.69 -9.23 39.74
C ARG A 288 24.19 -9.18 40.01
N PHE A 289 24.63 -8.48 41.06
CA PHE A 289 26.05 -8.36 41.37
C PHE A 289 26.54 -9.50 42.25
N VAL A 290 27.63 -10.13 41.83
CA VAL A 290 28.30 -11.20 42.56
C VAL A 290 29.64 -10.70 43.04
N SER A 291 29.84 -10.78 44.36
CA SER A 291 31.10 -10.47 45.02
C SER A 291 31.91 -11.75 45.22
N GLY A 292 33.23 -11.65 45.11
CA GLY A 292 34.16 -12.76 45.26
C GLY A 292 35.22 -12.53 46.33
N VAL A 293 35.70 -13.61 46.93
CA VAL A 293 36.86 -13.63 47.83
C VAL A 293 37.84 -14.69 47.34
N GLY A 294 39.07 -14.28 47.02
CA GLY A 294 40.07 -15.17 46.42
C GLY A 294 39.74 -15.62 44.99
N THR A 295 38.83 -14.89 44.33
CA THR A 295 38.43 -15.13 42.94
C THR A 295 39.38 -14.46 41.95
N SER A 296 39.33 -14.87 40.68
CA SER A 296 40.12 -14.33 39.58
C SER A 296 39.26 -14.16 38.33
N PHE A 297 38.11 -13.49 38.48
CA PHE A 297 37.08 -13.42 37.43
C PHE A 297 37.61 -12.90 36.10
N THR A 298 38.52 -11.92 36.06
CA THR A 298 38.99 -11.35 34.80
C THR A 298 39.82 -12.31 33.95
N SER A 299 40.40 -13.33 34.58
CA SER A 299 41.21 -14.37 33.89
C SER A 299 40.47 -15.70 33.74
N GLN A 300 39.43 -15.93 34.54
CA GLN A 300 38.68 -17.19 34.56
C GLN A 300 37.29 -17.10 33.91
N LEU A 301 36.81 -15.91 33.56
CA LEU A 301 35.49 -15.76 32.97
C LEU A 301 35.53 -14.87 31.72
N ALA A 302 34.60 -15.13 30.82
CA ALA A 302 34.28 -14.27 29.69
C ALA A 302 32.84 -13.72 29.84
N GLN A 303 32.55 -12.64 29.12
CA GLN A 303 31.17 -12.16 28.97
C GLN A 303 30.32 -13.21 28.25
N GLY A 304 29.07 -13.36 28.67
CA GLY A 304 28.14 -14.39 28.19
C GLY A 304 28.36 -15.77 28.81
N GLN A 305 29.45 -16.00 29.54
CA GLN A 305 29.76 -17.32 30.07
C GLN A 305 28.77 -17.77 31.14
N GLY A 306 28.31 -19.01 31.03
CA GLY A 306 27.49 -19.66 32.05
C GLY A 306 28.29 -19.85 33.34
N VAL A 307 27.73 -19.38 34.45
CA VAL A 307 28.27 -19.56 35.79
C VAL A 307 27.20 -20.16 36.68
N ARG A 308 27.55 -21.26 37.33
CA ARG A 308 26.70 -21.97 38.27
C ARG A 308 27.06 -21.59 39.70
N ILE A 309 26.10 -21.02 40.44
CA ILE A 309 26.23 -20.58 41.83
C ILE A 309 25.13 -21.24 42.64
N ALA A 310 25.50 -21.99 43.70
CA ALA A 310 24.54 -22.69 44.56
C ALA A 310 23.47 -23.53 43.81
N GLY A 311 23.83 -24.07 42.64
CA GLY A 311 22.96 -24.91 41.82
C GLY A 311 22.23 -24.17 40.69
N GLU A 312 22.12 -22.84 40.76
CA GLU A 312 21.51 -21.96 39.75
C GLU A 312 22.55 -21.56 38.69
N GLU A 313 22.21 -21.69 37.40
CA GLU A 313 23.09 -21.28 36.29
C GLU A 313 22.61 -19.97 35.67
N LEU A 314 23.54 -19.02 35.51
CA LEU A 314 23.28 -17.67 35.00
C LEU A 314 24.43 -17.24 34.09
N ALA A 315 24.16 -16.39 33.11
CA ALA A 315 25.18 -15.81 32.25
C ALA A 315 25.85 -14.57 32.89
N VAL A 316 27.15 -14.41 32.67
CA VAL A 316 27.90 -13.20 33.05
C VAL A 316 27.61 -12.08 32.06
N SER A 317 27.02 -10.96 32.51
CA SER A 317 26.81 -9.78 31.66
C SER A 317 28.00 -8.83 31.65
N GLY A 318 28.82 -8.83 32.70
CA GLY A 318 29.99 -7.96 32.80
C GLY A 318 30.92 -8.35 33.94
N ILE A 319 32.21 -8.08 33.77
CA ILE A 319 33.26 -8.37 34.74
C ILE A 319 33.97 -7.05 35.06
N PHE A 320 33.90 -6.60 36.31
CA PHE A 320 34.42 -5.29 36.72
C PHE A 320 35.77 -5.39 37.41
N SER A 321 36.04 -6.53 38.07
CA SER A 321 37.33 -6.85 38.67
C SER A 321 37.40 -8.35 38.96
N ASP A 322 38.53 -8.83 39.46
CA ASP A 322 38.68 -10.23 39.89
C ASP A 322 37.74 -10.67 41.00
N VAL A 323 37.09 -9.72 41.70
CA VAL A 323 36.20 -9.95 42.84
C VAL A 323 34.80 -9.39 42.63
N LEU A 324 34.48 -8.86 41.45
CA LEU A 324 33.16 -8.30 41.15
C LEU A 324 32.75 -8.56 39.70
N LEU A 325 31.63 -9.24 39.53
CA LEU A 325 30.96 -9.43 38.25
C LEU A 325 29.47 -9.10 38.37
N GLN A 326 28.80 -9.01 37.23
CA GLN A 326 27.34 -8.88 37.11
C GLN A 326 26.78 -9.98 36.22
N LEU A 327 25.60 -10.46 36.61
CA LEU A 327 24.81 -11.46 35.91
C LEU A 327 23.78 -10.80 34.99
N VAL A 328 23.40 -11.49 33.91
CA VAL A 328 22.36 -11.03 32.98
C VAL A 328 21.02 -10.86 33.70
N ARG A 329 20.69 -11.75 34.64
CA ARG A 329 19.48 -11.69 35.48
C ARG A 329 19.81 -11.85 36.96
N PRO A 330 18.91 -11.42 37.87
CA PRO A 330 19.13 -11.57 39.30
C PRO A 330 19.20 -13.04 39.73
N HIS A 331 20.09 -13.36 40.68
CA HIS A 331 20.12 -14.69 41.30
C HIS A 331 18.92 -14.84 42.25
N LEU A 332 18.11 -15.88 42.05
CA LEU A 332 16.82 -16.01 42.73
C LEU A 332 16.95 -16.18 44.24
N SER A 333 17.75 -17.17 44.66
CA SER A 333 17.83 -17.57 46.07
C SER A 333 18.98 -16.89 46.84
N GLY A 334 19.89 -16.23 46.13
CA GLY A 334 21.16 -15.79 46.68
C GLY A 334 22.06 -16.95 47.10
N ALA A 335 23.31 -16.64 47.41
CA ALA A 335 24.29 -17.56 47.95
C ALA A 335 25.37 -16.78 48.70
N SER A 336 26.01 -17.38 49.71
CA SER A 336 27.08 -16.71 50.46
C SER A 336 28.22 -17.66 50.76
N GLY A 337 29.44 -17.27 50.37
CA GLY A 337 30.65 -18.06 50.62
C GLY A 337 30.67 -19.42 49.94
N VAL A 338 30.00 -19.55 48.78
CA VAL A 338 29.91 -20.82 48.05
C VAL A 338 30.94 -20.90 46.94
N GLU A 339 31.32 -22.11 46.55
CA GLU A 339 32.05 -22.32 45.30
C GLU A 339 31.13 -22.07 44.10
N ALA A 340 31.69 -21.53 43.04
CA ALA A 340 31.03 -21.37 41.75
C ALA A 340 31.80 -22.15 40.67
N ALA A 341 31.12 -22.49 39.59
CA ALA A 341 31.75 -23.16 38.45
C ALA A 341 31.30 -22.52 37.14
N ARG A 342 32.20 -22.45 36.16
CA ARG A 342 31.91 -21.93 34.82
C ARG A 342 31.60 -23.08 33.87
N ASN A 343 30.67 -22.88 32.95
CA ASN A 343 30.45 -23.79 31.84
C ASN A 343 31.63 -23.69 30.86
N THR A 344 32.14 -24.84 30.43
CA THR A 344 33.30 -24.99 29.55
C THR A 344 33.03 -25.91 28.36
N ALA A 345 31.85 -26.54 28.29
CA ALA A 345 31.50 -27.39 27.16
C ALA A 345 31.06 -26.52 25.99
N ALA A 346 31.81 -26.57 24.88
CA ALA A 346 31.37 -26.00 23.62
C ALA A 346 30.31 -26.92 22.99
N PRO A 347 29.08 -26.47 22.74
CA PRO A 347 28.12 -27.24 21.96
C PRO A 347 28.59 -27.42 20.51
N ALA A 348 28.26 -28.56 19.91
CA ALA A 348 28.43 -28.76 18.47
C ALA A 348 27.34 -28.00 17.69
N ALA A 349 27.61 -27.64 16.44
CA ALA A 349 26.69 -26.85 15.62
C ALA A 349 25.32 -27.53 15.45
N GLU A 350 25.30 -28.87 15.38
CA GLU A 350 24.08 -29.69 15.23
C GLU A 350 23.23 -29.74 16.51
N GLN A 351 23.71 -29.17 17.61
CA GLN A 351 22.95 -29.05 18.86
C GLN A 351 22.19 -27.73 18.95
N PHE A 352 22.43 -26.79 18.03
CA PHE A 352 21.67 -25.54 17.98
C PHE A 352 20.36 -25.77 17.23
N VAL A 353 19.31 -25.08 17.64
CA VAL A 353 18.07 -25.04 16.86
C VAL A 353 18.29 -24.12 15.65
N THR A 354 18.60 -24.71 14.50
CA THR A 354 18.89 -23.98 13.27
C THR A 354 17.62 -23.71 12.47
N ILE A 355 17.50 -22.47 11.98
CA ILE A 355 16.62 -22.04 10.91
C ILE A 355 17.35 -22.30 9.60
N ARG A 356 16.93 -23.33 8.89
CA ARG A 356 17.57 -23.79 7.65
C ARG A 356 17.35 -22.81 6.52
N THR A 357 16.10 -22.40 6.34
CA THR A 357 15.71 -21.41 5.34
C THR A 357 14.49 -20.64 5.82
N ILE A 358 14.33 -19.43 5.29
CA ILE A 358 13.02 -18.75 5.26
C ILE A 358 12.65 -18.59 3.79
N SER A 359 11.45 -19.04 3.40
CA SER A 359 11.01 -19.01 2.01
C SER A 359 9.57 -18.56 1.88
N LYS A 360 9.23 -17.87 0.79
CA LYS A 360 7.83 -17.53 0.49
C LYS A 360 7.08 -18.79 0.09
N VAL A 361 5.87 -18.98 0.63
CA VAL A 361 5.00 -20.13 0.32
C VAL A 361 3.68 -19.73 -0.32
N LEU A 362 3.21 -18.52 -0.05
CA LEU A 362 2.01 -17.95 -0.65
C LEU A 362 2.22 -16.44 -0.76
N GLU A 363 2.04 -15.88 -1.93
CA GLU A 363 1.97 -14.42 -2.09
C GLU A 363 0.53 -13.98 -1.76
N PRO A 364 0.30 -12.73 -1.32
CA PRO A 364 -1.05 -12.22 -1.19
C PRO A 364 -1.81 -12.46 -2.51
N ALA A 365 -3.14 -12.59 -2.44
CA ALA A 365 -3.93 -12.58 -3.67
C ALA A 365 -3.49 -11.34 -4.45
N GLU A 366 -3.42 -11.41 -5.78
CA GLU A 366 -3.40 -10.19 -6.57
C GLU A 366 -4.69 -9.44 -6.27
N THR A 367 -4.70 -8.68 -5.18
CA THR A 367 -5.57 -7.53 -5.00
C THR A 367 -5.04 -6.60 -6.06
N ASP A 368 -5.80 -6.40 -7.14
CA ASP A 368 -5.50 -5.48 -8.24
C ASP A 368 -4.56 -4.36 -7.72
N PRO A 369 -3.26 -4.38 -8.08
CA PRO A 369 -2.22 -3.76 -7.26
C PRO A 369 -2.17 -2.23 -7.35
N ASN A 370 -3.26 -1.60 -7.78
CA ASN A 370 -3.45 -0.18 -7.85
C ASN A 370 -4.95 0.11 -7.74
N THR A 371 -5.37 0.94 -6.79
CA THR A 371 -6.72 1.51 -6.91
C THR A 371 -6.69 2.49 -8.08
N PHE A 372 -7.39 2.14 -9.15
CA PHE A 372 -7.59 2.99 -10.31
C PHE A 372 -8.74 3.95 -10.02
N LEU A 373 -8.42 5.21 -9.75
CA LEU A 373 -9.44 6.25 -9.68
C LEU A 373 -9.50 6.92 -11.05
N VAL A 374 -10.57 6.70 -11.80
CA VAL A 374 -10.87 7.54 -12.96
C VAL A 374 -11.62 8.76 -12.47
N PHE A 375 -10.97 9.91 -12.55
CA PHE A 375 -11.68 11.18 -12.55
C PHE A 375 -11.97 11.52 -14.01
N GLU A 376 -13.24 11.78 -14.32
CA GLU A 376 -13.54 12.46 -15.57
C GLU A 376 -13.03 13.90 -15.44
N ASN A 377 -11.97 14.25 -16.17
CA ASN A 377 -11.73 15.66 -16.42
C ASN A 377 -12.71 16.08 -17.51
N SER A 378 -13.92 16.42 -17.08
CA SER A 378 -15.02 16.64 -18.01
C SER A 378 -14.77 17.84 -18.93
N ALA A 379 -13.97 18.82 -18.50
CA ALA A 379 -13.50 19.91 -19.34
C ALA A 379 -12.67 19.46 -20.56
N ALA A 380 -12.01 18.31 -20.49
CA ALA A 380 -11.17 17.77 -21.57
C ALA A 380 -11.79 16.56 -22.28
N GLY A 381 -12.83 15.93 -21.71
CA GLY A 381 -13.43 14.71 -22.24
C GLY A 381 -12.45 13.52 -22.21
N THR A 382 -11.53 13.54 -21.26
CA THR A 382 -10.50 12.52 -21.05
C THR A 382 -10.70 11.86 -19.70
N GLY A 383 -10.48 10.55 -19.65
CA GLY A 383 -10.40 9.84 -18.39
C GLY A 383 -9.02 10.09 -17.81
N VAL A 384 -8.97 10.72 -16.64
CA VAL A 384 -7.75 10.88 -15.85
C VAL A 384 -7.71 9.70 -14.89
N GLY A 385 -6.87 8.72 -15.19
CA GLY A 385 -6.62 7.63 -14.27
C GLY A 385 -5.52 8.02 -13.29
N GLN A 386 -5.83 7.95 -12.01
CA GLN A 386 -4.85 7.99 -10.94
C GLN A 386 -4.56 6.55 -10.55
N VAL A 387 -3.30 6.15 -10.67
CA VAL A 387 -2.79 4.92 -10.05
C VAL A 387 -2.15 5.32 -8.73
N VAL A 388 -2.70 4.78 -7.64
CA VAL A 388 -2.07 4.81 -6.32
C VAL A 388 -1.28 3.52 -6.17
N PRO A 389 0.06 3.55 -6.31
CA PRO A 389 0.86 2.35 -6.12
C PRO A 389 0.84 1.94 -4.65
N ALA A 390 0.64 0.66 -4.40
CA ALA A 390 0.63 0.10 -3.05
C ALA A 390 2.00 0.24 -2.35
N ASP A 391 3.10 0.31 -3.13
CA ASP A 391 4.46 0.21 -2.59
C ASP A 391 5.32 1.45 -2.89
N GLY A 392 5.59 2.26 -1.86
CA GLY A 392 6.83 3.03 -1.66
C GLY A 392 7.25 4.12 -2.68
N MET A 393 6.55 4.30 -3.80
CA MET A 393 7.01 5.13 -4.92
C MET A 393 6.69 6.64 -4.83
N GLY A 394 6.32 7.17 -3.66
CA GLY A 394 6.26 8.62 -3.41
C GLY A 394 5.57 9.44 -4.52
N LEU A 395 4.26 9.65 -4.36
CA LEU A 395 3.31 10.40 -5.22
C LEU A 395 2.56 9.53 -6.25
N PRO A 396 1.24 9.81 -6.46
CA PRO A 396 0.42 9.08 -7.42
C PRO A 396 0.79 9.40 -8.88
N MET A 397 0.81 8.36 -9.72
CA MET A 397 1.02 8.52 -11.17
C MET A 397 -0.31 8.86 -11.84
N ILE A 398 -0.35 9.94 -12.62
CA ILE A 398 -1.52 10.31 -13.42
C ILE A 398 -1.27 9.99 -14.90
N PHE A 399 -2.23 9.32 -15.52
CA PHE A 399 -2.27 9.14 -16.97
C PHE A 399 -3.63 9.56 -17.49
N GLU A 400 -3.62 10.04 -18.74
CA GLU A 400 -4.80 10.53 -19.42
C GLU A 400 -5.04 9.64 -20.64
N PHE A 401 -6.22 9.00 -20.72
CA PHE A 401 -6.61 8.25 -21.91
C PHE A 401 -7.67 9.00 -22.70
N TYR A 402 -7.46 9.03 -24.01
CA TYR A 402 -8.33 9.67 -24.98
C TYR A 402 -9.37 8.66 -25.47
N ASP A 403 -10.62 8.81 -25.04
CA ASP A 403 -11.76 8.11 -25.64
C ASP A 403 -12.55 9.08 -26.53
N PRO A 404 -12.38 9.02 -27.87
CA PRO A 404 -13.10 9.91 -28.78
C PRO A 404 -14.62 9.68 -28.79
N THR A 405 -15.11 8.59 -28.18
CA THR A 405 -16.51 8.18 -28.21
C THR A 405 -17.32 8.61 -26.98
N GLN A 406 -16.66 9.11 -25.92
CA GLN A 406 -17.30 9.72 -24.77
C GLN A 406 -17.93 11.07 -25.16
N ASN A 407 -19.24 11.20 -24.93
CA ASN A 407 -20.01 12.39 -25.24
C ASN A 407 -20.10 13.30 -24.02
N ASP A 408 -19.00 13.96 -23.69
CA ASP A 408 -18.94 14.94 -22.61
C ASP A 408 -19.22 16.36 -23.13
N PRO A 409 -20.24 17.06 -22.61
CA PRO A 409 -20.55 18.44 -22.99
C PRO A 409 -19.41 19.45 -22.72
N LEU A 410 -18.57 19.21 -21.72
CA LEU A 410 -17.48 20.13 -21.35
C LEU A 410 -16.19 19.86 -22.13
N ARG A 411 -16.09 18.72 -22.83
CA ARG A 411 -14.93 18.33 -23.64
C ARG A 411 -14.44 19.43 -24.57
N LEU A 412 -13.13 19.74 -24.54
CA LEU A 412 -12.51 20.62 -25.51
C LEU A 412 -12.63 20.07 -26.94
N VAL A 413 -13.07 20.94 -27.86
CA VAL A 413 -13.19 20.61 -29.28
C VAL A 413 -12.19 21.42 -30.11
N PRO A 414 -11.77 20.94 -31.30
CA PRO A 414 -10.68 21.56 -32.06
C PRO A 414 -10.86 23.03 -32.42
N ASP A 415 -12.08 23.53 -32.39
CA ASP A 415 -12.39 24.93 -32.67
C ASP A 415 -12.58 25.79 -31.41
N ASP A 416 -12.46 25.25 -30.20
CA ASP A 416 -12.49 26.04 -28.95
C ASP A 416 -11.40 27.13 -28.93
N HIS A 417 -11.72 28.25 -28.28
CA HIS A 417 -10.81 29.39 -28.19
C HIS A 417 -9.99 29.31 -26.92
N LEU A 418 -8.75 28.87 -27.09
CA LEU A 418 -7.79 28.66 -26.02
C LEU A 418 -6.92 29.91 -25.78
N ALA A 419 -6.70 30.29 -24.53
CA ALA A 419 -5.72 31.28 -24.10
C ALA A 419 -4.79 30.66 -23.06
N GLY A 420 -3.48 30.67 -23.33
CA GLY A 420 -2.46 29.98 -22.52
C GLY A 420 -1.82 28.80 -23.27
N ASP A 421 -0.96 28.05 -22.58
CA ASP A 421 -0.30 26.86 -23.13
C ASP A 421 -1.34 25.71 -23.26
N PRO A 422 -1.58 25.14 -24.45
CA PRO A 422 -2.44 23.96 -24.59
C PRO A 422 -2.02 22.75 -23.75
N ALA A 423 -0.78 22.69 -23.27
CA ALA A 423 -0.27 21.68 -22.35
C ALA A 423 -0.39 22.07 -20.86
N ALA A 424 -0.89 23.27 -20.51
CA ALA A 424 -1.01 23.73 -19.13
C ALA A 424 -1.82 22.75 -18.26
N PRO A 425 -1.36 22.32 -17.08
CA PRO A 425 -1.99 21.27 -16.26
C PRO A 425 -3.44 21.59 -15.83
N VAL A 426 -3.79 22.86 -15.68
CA VAL A 426 -5.10 23.30 -15.20
C VAL A 426 -5.93 23.91 -16.33
N VAL A 427 -7.19 23.48 -16.48
CA VAL A 427 -8.12 24.02 -17.48
C VAL A 427 -9.28 24.75 -16.80
N LEU A 428 -9.53 25.98 -17.24
CA LEU A 428 -10.68 26.80 -16.84
C LEU A 428 -11.55 27.10 -18.07
N ILE A 429 -12.77 26.56 -18.12
CA ILE A 429 -13.75 26.90 -19.17
C ILE A 429 -14.66 28.01 -18.65
N GLU A 430 -14.78 29.09 -19.41
CA GLU A 430 -15.70 30.19 -19.18
C GLU A 430 -16.83 30.17 -20.23
N TYR A 431 -18.07 30.07 -19.77
CA TYR A 431 -19.25 30.37 -20.58
C TYR A 431 -19.66 31.83 -20.36
N LEU A 432 -19.62 32.63 -21.43
CA LEU A 432 -19.84 34.07 -21.35
C LEU A 432 -20.87 34.60 -22.36
N ASP A 433 -21.46 35.73 -22.00
CA ASP A 433 -22.26 36.59 -22.87
C ASP A 433 -21.55 37.94 -22.98
N LEU A 434 -21.13 38.30 -24.19
CA LEU A 434 -20.38 39.54 -24.44
C LEU A 434 -21.17 40.82 -24.11
N ALA A 435 -22.50 40.74 -24.03
CA ALA A 435 -23.38 41.84 -23.64
C ALA A 435 -23.78 41.82 -22.15
N CYS A 436 -23.33 40.83 -21.37
CA CYS A 436 -23.61 40.75 -19.94
C CYS A 436 -22.69 41.66 -19.10
N PRO A 437 -23.24 42.56 -18.26
CA PRO A 437 -22.43 43.43 -17.39
C PRO A 437 -21.56 42.66 -16.38
N ALA A 438 -22.00 41.48 -15.92
CA ALA A 438 -21.22 40.66 -15.00
C ALA A 438 -19.99 40.04 -15.70
N CYS A 439 -20.13 39.60 -16.96
CA CYS A 439 -19.00 39.13 -17.77
C CYS A 439 -17.99 40.26 -17.99
N ALA A 440 -18.45 41.47 -18.32
CA ALA A 440 -17.57 42.64 -18.47
C ALA A 440 -16.87 43.02 -17.15
N ALA A 441 -17.54 42.85 -16.00
CA ALA A 441 -16.96 43.15 -14.69
C ALA A 441 -15.89 42.14 -14.25
N ILE A 442 -16.04 40.85 -14.59
CA ILE A 442 -15.06 39.81 -14.23
C ILE A 442 -13.89 39.70 -15.23
N HIS A 443 -14.08 40.15 -16.48
CA HIS A 443 -13.09 40.04 -17.55
C HIS A 443 -11.66 40.48 -17.15
N PRO A 444 -11.43 41.63 -16.48
CA PRO A 444 -10.08 42.00 -16.04
C PRO A 444 -9.44 41.02 -15.06
N THR A 445 -10.25 40.30 -14.27
CA THR A 445 -9.76 39.26 -13.36
C THR A 445 -9.33 38.03 -14.14
N VAL A 446 -10.11 37.61 -15.14
CA VAL A 446 -9.77 36.47 -16.00
C VAL A 446 -8.50 36.76 -16.80
N GLU A 447 -8.32 37.99 -17.30
CA GLU A 447 -7.06 38.40 -17.95
C GLU A 447 -5.87 38.35 -16.98
N GLN A 448 -6.04 38.80 -15.72
CA GLN A 448 -4.98 38.71 -14.72
C GLN A 448 -4.59 37.24 -14.42
N LEU A 449 -5.57 36.32 -14.33
CA LEU A 449 -5.28 34.90 -14.11
C LEU A 449 -4.44 34.28 -15.22
N LYS A 450 -4.67 34.68 -16.48
CA LYS A 450 -3.87 34.22 -17.62
C LYS A 450 -2.41 34.66 -17.51
N GLU A 451 -2.17 35.84 -16.94
CA GLU A 451 -0.82 36.37 -16.71
C GLU A 451 -0.15 35.73 -15.48
N ASP A 452 -0.87 35.62 -14.37
CA ASP A 452 -0.33 35.13 -13.09
C ASP A 452 0.03 33.64 -13.12
N PHE A 453 -0.67 32.84 -13.95
CA PHE A 453 -0.48 31.40 -14.09
C PHE A 453 0.01 31.01 -15.51
N GLU A 454 0.88 31.84 -16.11
CA GLU A 454 1.44 31.59 -17.45
C GLU A 454 2.13 30.21 -17.51
N GLY A 455 1.68 29.36 -18.44
CA GLY A 455 2.18 27.98 -18.61
C GLY A 455 1.52 26.94 -17.70
N GLU A 456 0.78 27.40 -16.67
CA GLU A 456 0.12 26.56 -15.68
C GLU A 456 -1.41 26.50 -15.85
N LEU A 457 -2.00 27.54 -16.44
CA LEU A 457 -3.43 27.66 -16.71
C LEU A 457 -3.75 27.76 -18.22
N LEU A 458 -4.72 26.97 -18.67
CA LEU A 458 -5.39 27.09 -19.96
C LEU A 458 -6.81 27.61 -19.76
N VAL A 459 -7.11 28.80 -20.31
CA VAL A 459 -8.46 29.37 -20.28
C VAL A 459 -9.16 29.12 -21.61
N VAL A 460 -10.40 28.64 -21.56
CA VAL A 460 -11.23 28.33 -22.72
C VAL A 460 -12.50 29.16 -22.69
N SER A 461 -12.77 29.92 -23.74
CA SER A 461 -13.96 30.77 -23.83
C SER A 461 -15.04 30.15 -24.72
N ARG A 462 -16.27 30.04 -24.21
CA ARG A 462 -17.45 29.51 -24.91
C ARG A 462 -18.63 30.46 -24.85
N HIS A 463 -19.42 30.49 -25.93
CA HIS A 463 -20.54 31.41 -26.05
C HIS A 463 -21.78 30.90 -25.31
N PHE A 464 -22.36 31.75 -24.46
CA PHE A 464 -23.69 31.55 -23.89
C PHE A 464 -24.55 32.83 -24.02
N PRO A 465 -24.90 33.27 -25.25
CA PRO A 465 -25.60 34.52 -25.47
C PRO A 465 -27.06 34.46 -24.97
N LEU A 466 -27.38 35.24 -23.93
CA LEU A 466 -28.69 35.27 -23.28
C LEU A 466 -29.62 36.27 -23.99
N THR A 467 -29.97 35.98 -25.24
CA THR A 467 -30.71 36.92 -26.13
C THR A 467 -32.08 37.35 -25.61
N GLY A 468 -32.67 36.62 -24.65
CA GLY A 468 -33.90 37.01 -23.97
C GLY A 468 -33.78 38.30 -23.15
N ILE A 469 -32.57 38.64 -22.70
CA ILE A 469 -32.28 39.85 -21.92
C ILE A 469 -31.19 40.72 -22.55
N HIS A 470 -30.34 40.17 -23.41
CA HIS A 470 -29.29 40.88 -24.14
C HIS A 470 -29.48 40.73 -25.66
N PRO A 471 -30.25 41.62 -26.32
CA PRO A 471 -30.66 41.43 -27.73
C PRO A 471 -29.50 41.36 -28.73
N ASN A 472 -28.34 41.95 -28.39
CA ASN A 472 -27.17 42.03 -29.27
C ASN A 472 -26.09 40.97 -28.96
N ALA A 473 -26.33 40.08 -27.98
CA ALA A 473 -25.33 39.10 -27.53
C ALA A 473 -24.89 38.13 -28.63
N PHE A 474 -25.85 37.64 -29.43
CA PHE A 474 -25.57 36.68 -30.50
C PHE A 474 -24.78 37.30 -31.66
N ASP A 475 -25.08 38.55 -32.03
CA ASP A 475 -24.35 39.27 -33.08
C ASP A 475 -22.91 39.59 -32.63
N ALA A 476 -22.71 39.90 -31.34
CA ALA A 476 -21.39 40.09 -30.75
C ALA A 476 -20.57 38.78 -30.75
N ALA A 477 -21.21 37.64 -30.43
CA ALA A 477 -20.56 36.34 -30.53
C ALA A 477 -20.10 36.05 -31.97
N ILE A 478 -20.96 36.28 -32.97
CA ILE A 478 -20.58 36.17 -34.40
C ILE A 478 -19.42 37.12 -34.76
N ALA A 479 -19.42 38.35 -34.25
CA ALA A 479 -18.32 39.30 -34.46
C ALA A 479 -16.98 38.76 -33.90
N SER A 480 -17.00 38.16 -32.70
CA SER A 480 -15.80 37.54 -32.12
C SER A 480 -15.31 36.33 -32.92
N GLU A 481 -16.21 35.49 -33.42
CA GLU A 481 -15.88 34.35 -34.29
C GLU A 481 -15.32 34.77 -35.66
N ALA A 482 -15.84 35.86 -36.23
CA ALA A 482 -15.31 36.42 -37.47
C ALA A 482 -13.89 36.99 -37.28
N ALA A 483 -13.59 37.52 -36.08
CA ALA A 483 -12.23 37.90 -35.70
C ALA A 483 -11.33 36.67 -35.47
N ALA A 484 -11.88 35.57 -34.95
CA ALA A 484 -11.15 34.31 -34.74
C ALA A 484 -10.56 33.74 -36.04
N ARG A 485 -11.29 33.83 -37.15
CA ARG A 485 -10.79 33.43 -38.49
C ARG A 485 -9.56 34.21 -38.97
N GLN A 486 -9.24 35.30 -38.28
CA GLN A 486 -8.07 36.13 -38.51
C GLN A 486 -7.08 36.10 -37.32
N GLY A 487 -7.25 35.15 -36.40
CA GLY A 487 -6.37 34.95 -35.23
C GLY A 487 -6.59 35.96 -34.09
N MET A 488 -7.72 36.68 -34.09
CA MET A 488 -7.96 37.82 -33.20
C MET A 488 -9.22 37.66 -32.34
N PHE A 489 -9.57 36.41 -31.98
CA PHE A 489 -10.72 36.12 -31.13
C PHE A 489 -10.64 36.85 -29.79
N HIS A 490 -9.60 36.58 -29.00
CA HIS A 490 -9.43 37.13 -27.65
C HIS A 490 -9.38 38.65 -27.63
N ALA A 491 -8.71 39.26 -28.62
CA ALA A 491 -8.66 40.71 -28.76
C ALA A 491 -10.03 41.33 -29.09
N MET A 492 -10.87 40.61 -29.85
CA MET A 492 -12.25 41.04 -30.11
C MET A 492 -13.15 40.84 -28.89
N VAL A 493 -12.97 39.77 -28.12
CA VAL A 493 -13.67 39.57 -26.85
C VAL A 493 -13.34 40.71 -25.86
N ASP A 494 -12.05 41.03 -25.71
CA ASP A 494 -11.58 42.11 -24.83
C ASP A 494 -12.20 43.47 -25.19
N ILE A 495 -12.16 43.87 -26.47
CA ILE A 495 -12.72 45.17 -26.87
C ILE A 495 -14.24 45.20 -26.72
N LEU A 496 -14.95 44.09 -26.97
CA LEU A 496 -16.40 43.99 -26.83
C LEU A 496 -16.84 44.09 -25.36
N LEU A 497 -16.14 43.42 -24.44
CA LEU A 497 -16.41 43.47 -23.00
C LEU A 497 -16.01 44.82 -22.39
N THR A 498 -14.86 45.37 -22.77
CA THR A 498 -14.37 46.66 -22.27
C THR A 498 -15.22 47.84 -22.75
N ARG A 499 -15.72 47.79 -24.00
CA ARG A 499 -16.54 48.86 -24.60
C ARG A 499 -18.02 48.52 -24.67
N GLN A 500 -18.51 47.64 -23.78
CA GLN A 500 -19.89 47.14 -23.78
C GLN A 500 -20.96 48.25 -23.83
N ASN A 501 -20.72 49.37 -23.14
CA ASN A 501 -21.63 50.53 -23.11
C ASN A 501 -21.84 51.20 -24.48
N GLU A 502 -20.93 50.98 -25.45
CA GLU A 502 -21.04 51.57 -26.78
C GLU A 502 -22.08 50.84 -27.64
N TRP A 503 -22.19 49.51 -27.51
CA TRP A 503 -22.89 48.67 -28.50
C TRP A 503 -24.00 47.79 -27.92
N ALA A 504 -23.92 47.38 -26.65
CA ALA A 504 -24.84 46.36 -26.09
C ALA A 504 -26.31 46.80 -26.10
N GLY A 505 -26.58 48.11 -25.95
CA GLY A 505 -27.92 48.70 -25.99
C GLY A 505 -28.38 49.22 -27.36
N THR A 506 -27.57 49.06 -28.41
CA THR A 506 -27.87 49.63 -29.74
C THR A 506 -29.03 48.90 -30.41
N SER A 507 -30.18 49.56 -30.56
CA SER A 507 -31.38 48.93 -31.17
C SER A 507 -31.39 48.93 -32.71
N ASN A 508 -30.50 49.70 -33.36
CA ASN A 508 -30.43 49.80 -34.82
C ASN A 508 -29.32 48.89 -35.35
N ALA A 509 -29.69 47.85 -36.10
CA ALA A 509 -28.75 46.86 -36.64
C ALA A 509 -27.65 47.46 -37.54
N MET A 510 -27.94 48.53 -38.29
CA MET A 510 -26.93 49.18 -39.13
C MET A 510 -25.88 49.93 -38.29
N ILE A 511 -26.31 50.54 -37.17
CA ILE A 511 -25.39 51.20 -36.23
C ILE A 511 -24.57 50.14 -35.49
N LEU A 512 -25.21 49.06 -35.02
CA LEU A 512 -24.54 47.95 -34.34
C LEU A 512 -23.45 47.33 -35.23
N GLN A 513 -23.78 47.05 -36.49
CA GLN A 513 -22.82 46.55 -37.47
C GLN A 513 -21.65 47.53 -37.67
N ALA A 514 -21.93 48.84 -37.80
CA ALA A 514 -20.87 49.84 -37.94
C ALA A 514 -19.96 49.93 -36.70
N GLN A 515 -20.47 49.64 -35.50
CA GLN A 515 -19.69 49.58 -34.27
C GLN A 515 -18.74 48.37 -34.27
N PHE A 516 -19.25 47.17 -34.59
CA PHE A 516 -18.41 45.97 -34.69
C PHE A 516 -17.34 46.10 -35.78
N GLU A 517 -17.67 46.70 -36.92
CA GLU A 517 -16.70 47.03 -37.96
C GLU A 517 -15.66 48.05 -37.49
N GLY A 518 -16.05 49.01 -36.65
CA GLY A 518 -15.13 49.95 -36.00
C GLY A 518 -14.14 49.23 -35.09
N PHE A 519 -14.60 48.28 -34.28
CA PHE A 519 -13.72 47.44 -33.46
C PHE A 519 -12.80 46.56 -34.31
N ALA A 520 -13.31 45.98 -35.40
CA ALA A 520 -12.49 45.23 -36.35
C ALA A 520 -11.38 46.10 -36.97
N VAL A 521 -11.66 47.37 -37.27
CA VAL A 521 -10.66 48.34 -37.74
C VAL A 521 -9.63 48.67 -36.65
N ASP A 522 -10.07 48.90 -35.41
CA ASP A 522 -9.18 49.16 -34.27
C ASP A 522 -8.20 48.01 -34.03
N LEU A 523 -8.65 46.76 -34.26
CA LEU A 523 -7.84 45.54 -34.15
C LEU A 523 -7.03 45.22 -35.43
N GLY A 524 -7.14 46.04 -36.48
CA GLY A 524 -6.39 45.86 -37.72
C GLY A 524 -6.87 44.69 -38.60
N LEU A 525 -8.12 44.25 -38.45
CA LEU A 525 -8.70 43.16 -39.23
C LEU A 525 -8.96 43.56 -40.69
N ASN A 526 -8.94 42.57 -41.59
CA ASN A 526 -9.45 42.73 -42.94
C ASN A 526 -10.98 42.85 -42.90
N LEU A 527 -11.47 44.08 -43.05
CA LEU A 527 -12.90 44.38 -42.97
C LEU A 527 -13.75 43.66 -44.03
N ALA A 528 -13.21 43.42 -45.22
CA ALA A 528 -13.96 42.70 -46.27
C ALA A 528 -14.12 41.21 -45.92
N GLN A 529 -13.06 40.60 -45.38
CA GLN A 529 -13.11 39.23 -44.86
C GLN A 529 -14.03 39.15 -43.65
N PHE A 530 -13.89 40.05 -42.68
CA PHE A 530 -14.73 40.12 -41.48
C PHE A 530 -16.22 40.13 -41.81
N ARG A 531 -16.66 41.02 -42.71
CA ARG A 531 -18.06 41.07 -43.19
C ARG A 531 -18.51 39.78 -43.87
N THR A 532 -17.61 39.15 -44.63
CA THR A 532 -17.92 37.88 -45.32
C THR A 532 -18.08 36.75 -44.31
N ASP A 533 -17.20 36.70 -43.33
CA ASP A 533 -17.20 35.69 -42.27
C ASP A 533 -18.41 35.83 -41.35
N GLN A 534 -18.82 37.05 -40.97
CA GLN A 534 -20.04 37.28 -40.18
C GLN A 534 -21.32 36.78 -40.88
N ALA A 535 -21.33 36.72 -42.22
CA ALA A 535 -22.44 36.19 -43.00
C ALA A 535 -22.38 34.66 -43.17
N ASP A 536 -21.32 34.00 -42.72
CA ASP A 536 -21.15 32.56 -42.86
C ASP A 536 -22.01 31.81 -41.83
N PRO A 537 -22.96 30.95 -42.29
CA PRO A 537 -23.79 30.17 -41.37
C PRO A 537 -22.98 29.25 -40.45
N ALA A 538 -21.73 28.91 -40.78
CA ALA A 538 -20.86 28.11 -39.91
C ALA A 538 -20.54 28.83 -38.59
N LEU A 539 -20.41 30.16 -38.58
CA LEU A 539 -20.17 30.90 -37.34
C LEU A 539 -21.41 30.90 -36.45
N ALA A 540 -22.59 31.09 -37.03
CA ALA A 540 -23.84 30.95 -36.29
C ALA A 540 -24.03 29.52 -35.76
N ALA A 541 -23.63 28.49 -36.51
CA ALA A 541 -23.69 27.10 -36.06
C ALA A 541 -22.74 26.84 -34.88
N ARG A 542 -21.53 27.42 -34.91
CA ARG A 542 -20.59 27.39 -33.78
C ARG A 542 -21.19 28.03 -32.53
N VAL A 543 -21.66 29.28 -32.61
CA VAL A 543 -22.27 29.96 -31.45
C VAL A 543 -23.46 29.17 -30.90
N ASN A 544 -24.30 28.61 -31.78
CA ASN A 544 -25.43 27.78 -31.35
C ASN A 544 -24.99 26.45 -30.73
N ARG A 545 -23.86 25.86 -31.13
CA ARG A 545 -23.35 24.65 -30.50
C ARG A 545 -23.01 24.92 -29.03
N ASP A 546 -22.22 25.96 -28.75
CA ASP A 546 -21.82 26.30 -27.39
C ASP A 546 -23.06 26.68 -26.54
N LEU A 547 -24.02 27.41 -27.12
CA LEU A 547 -25.31 27.72 -26.52
C LEU A 547 -26.14 26.47 -26.18
N ASN A 548 -26.23 25.50 -27.10
CA ASN A 548 -26.98 24.27 -26.88
C ASN A 548 -26.35 23.45 -25.76
N VAL A 549 -25.02 23.35 -25.73
CA VAL A 549 -24.28 22.68 -24.65
C VAL A 549 -24.56 23.37 -23.31
N ALA A 550 -24.54 24.70 -23.25
CA ALA A 550 -24.88 25.44 -22.03
C ALA A 550 -26.33 25.18 -21.57
N GLN A 551 -27.27 25.03 -22.51
CA GLN A 551 -28.66 24.69 -22.20
C GLN A 551 -28.80 23.25 -21.70
N ASP A 552 -28.08 22.31 -22.32
CA ASP A 552 -28.07 20.89 -21.93
C ASP A 552 -27.45 20.71 -20.53
N LEU A 553 -26.44 21.50 -20.19
CA LEU A 553 -25.86 21.60 -18.84
C LEU A 553 -26.74 22.37 -17.85
N ALA A 554 -27.85 22.95 -18.30
CA ALA A 554 -28.76 23.78 -17.51
C ALA A 554 -28.08 24.95 -16.77
N LEU A 555 -27.11 25.60 -17.43
CA LEU A 555 -26.33 26.69 -16.81
C LEU A 555 -27.25 27.83 -16.34
N PRO A 556 -27.03 28.36 -15.12
CA PRO A 556 -27.94 29.33 -14.51
C PRO A 556 -27.84 30.75 -15.11
N GLY A 557 -26.78 31.04 -15.85
CA GLY A 557 -26.54 32.35 -16.45
C GLY A 557 -25.08 32.52 -16.88
N THR A 558 -24.63 33.77 -16.97
CA THR A 558 -23.25 34.13 -17.36
C THR A 558 -22.69 35.19 -16.41
N PRO A 559 -21.38 35.14 -16.05
CA PRO A 559 -20.43 34.08 -16.42
C PRO A 559 -20.66 32.81 -15.59
N THR A 560 -20.38 31.65 -16.18
CA THR A 560 -20.26 30.37 -15.47
C THR A 560 -18.90 29.76 -15.78
N PHE A 561 -18.24 29.22 -14.75
CA PHE A 561 -16.89 28.70 -14.84
C PHE A 561 -16.86 27.21 -14.49
N PHE A 562 -16.06 26.46 -15.24
CA PHE A 562 -15.70 25.08 -14.94
C PHE A 562 -14.19 24.98 -14.75
N LEU A 563 -13.74 24.50 -13.60
CA LEU A 563 -12.32 24.27 -13.30
C LEU A 563 -12.07 22.77 -13.24
N GLN A 564 -11.21 22.26 -14.11
CA GLN A 564 -10.93 20.81 -14.24
C GLN A 564 -12.20 19.96 -14.40
N GLY A 565 -13.22 20.52 -15.06
CA GLY A 565 -14.50 19.85 -15.30
C GLY A 565 -15.59 20.07 -14.25
N GLU A 566 -15.26 20.64 -13.09
CA GLU A 566 -16.27 20.94 -12.06
C GLU A 566 -16.77 22.38 -12.16
N GLU A 567 -18.09 22.58 -12.10
CA GLU A 567 -18.66 23.93 -12.02
C GLU A 567 -18.22 24.59 -10.71
N ILE A 568 -17.58 25.75 -10.81
CA ILE A 568 -17.20 26.55 -9.65
C ILE A 568 -18.10 27.77 -9.52
N ALA A 569 -18.42 28.14 -8.28
CA ALA A 569 -19.05 29.42 -8.02
C ALA A 569 -18.08 30.55 -8.37
N THR A 570 -18.55 31.58 -9.08
CA THR A 570 -17.74 32.75 -9.42
C THR A 570 -17.14 33.37 -8.15
N PRO A 571 -15.80 33.36 -7.98
CA PRO A 571 -15.17 33.85 -6.77
C PRO A 571 -15.46 35.33 -6.50
N ALA A 572 -15.60 35.68 -5.22
CA ALA A 572 -16.08 37.01 -4.81
C ALA A 572 -15.05 38.16 -4.99
N SER A 573 -13.78 37.82 -5.27
CA SER A 573 -12.71 38.78 -5.53
C SER A 573 -11.61 38.13 -6.37
N PRO A 574 -10.73 38.93 -7.03
CA PRO A 574 -9.57 38.40 -7.75
C PRO A 574 -8.73 37.44 -6.91
N GLN A 575 -8.41 37.84 -5.66
CA GLN A 575 -7.60 37.01 -4.75
C GLN A 575 -8.25 35.67 -4.40
N ALA A 576 -9.59 35.63 -4.36
CA ALA A 576 -10.31 34.39 -4.14
C ALA A 576 -10.27 33.50 -5.37
N PHE A 577 -10.24 34.09 -6.57
CA PHE A 577 -10.06 33.36 -7.82
C PHE A 577 -8.63 32.82 -7.94
N ASP A 578 -7.61 33.64 -7.66
CA ASP A 578 -6.20 33.23 -7.66
C ASP A 578 -5.98 32.03 -6.72
N ALA A 579 -6.57 32.06 -5.52
CA ALA A 579 -6.44 30.97 -4.55
C ALA A 579 -7.07 29.65 -5.04
N VAL A 580 -8.19 29.73 -5.77
CA VAL A 580 -8.86 28.55 -6.34
C VAL A 580 -8.03 27.97 -7.48
N ILE A 581 -7.44 28.81 -8.34
CA ILE A 581 -6.54 28.36 -9.41
C ILE A 581 -5.24 27.80 -8.84
N GLN A 582 -4.60 28.49 -7.89
CA GLN A 582 -3.37 28.01 -7.24
C GLN A 582 -3.58 26.65 -6.57
N ALA A 583 -4.71 26.44 -5.89
CA ALA A 583 -5.03 25.14 -5.30
C ALA A 583 -5.14 24.03 -6.36
N ALA A 584 -5.68 24.34 -7.55
CA ALA A 584 -5.73 23.40 -8.66
C ALA A 584 -4.34 23.15 -9.27
N VAL A 585 -3.46 24.17 -9.32
CA VAL A 585 -2.07 24.02 -9.77
C VAL A 585 -1.25 23.18 -8.79
N ASP A 586 -1.32 23.48 -7.49
CA ASP A 586 -0.62 22.75 -6.43
C ASP A 586 -1.05 21.28 -6.34
N ALA A 587 -2.28 20.97 -6.75
CA ALA A 587 -2.78 19.60 -6.83
C ALA A 587 -2.22 18.80 -8.01
N VAL A 588 -1.59 19.45 -9.01
CA VAL A 588 -1.03 18.80 -10.19
C VAL A 588 0.50 18.72 -10.07
N ASP A 589 0.98 17.69 -9.36
CA ASP A 589 2.40 17.32 -9.35
C ASP A 589 2.62 16.14 -10.30
N GLN A 590 3.13 16.37 -11.52
CA GLN A 590 3.25 15.33 -12.56
C GLN A 590 4.59 15.38 -13.33
N PRO A 591 5.31 14.25 -13.44
CA PRO A 591 6.55 14.15 -14.24
C PRO A 591 6.30 14.24 -15.75
N PHE A 592 5.05 14.07 -16.21
CA PHE A 592 4.67 14.09 -17.62
C PHE A 592 3.60 15.16 -17.92
N ALA A 593 3.53 15.61 -19.17
CA ALA A 593 2.47 16.48 -19.70
C ALA A 593 2.02 16.03 -21.08
N LEU A 594 0.70 15.99 -21.31
CA LEU A 594 0.09 15.71 -22.60
C LEU A 594 -0.25 17.02 -23.33
N HIS A 595 0.16 17.13 -24.59
CA HIS A 595 -0.21 18.26 -25.44
C HIS A 595 -1.61 18.01 -26.03
N ARG A 596 -2.60 18.78 -25.57
CA ARG A 596 -4.04 18.49 -25.77
C ARG A 596 -4.55 18.59 -27.20
N GLN A 597 -3.81 19.23 -28.09
CA GLN A 597 -4.22 19.38 -29.50
C GLN A 597 -3.72 18.26 -30.40
N ASP A 598 -2.56 17.68 -30.10
CA ASP A 598 -1.90 16.71 -30.99
C ASP A 598 -1.58 15.37 -30.28
N GLY A 599 -1.90 15.25 -28.99
CA GLY A 599 -1.75 14.03 -28.20
C GLY A 599 -0.30 13.69 -27.83
N ARG A 600 0.64 14.64 -27.93
CA ARG A 600 2.06 14.37 -27.64
C ARG A 600 2.34 14.41 -26.13
N LEU A 601 2.83 13.30 -25.56
CA LEU A 601 3.33 13.24 -24.18
C LEU A 601 4.77 13.81 -24.09
N THR A 602 5.06 14.58 -23.05
CA THR A 602 6.34 15.25 -22.79
C THR A 602 6.73 15.10 -21.32
N VAL A 603 8.04 15.08 -21.02
CA VAL A 603 8.54 15.06 -19.62
C VAL A 603 8.65 16.50 -19.13
N ARG A 604 8.04 16.81 -17.99
CA ARG A 604 8.05 18.16 -17.39
C ARG A 604 9.14 18.35 -16.35
N ASP A 605 9.32 17.37 -15.47
CA ASP A 605 10.38 17.39 -14.48
C ASP A 605 11.21 16.11 -14.59
N ASN A 606 12.44 16.25 -15.08
CA ASN A 606 13.35 15.13 -15.21
C ASN A 606 14.06 14.75 -13.90
N THR A 607 13.88 15.54 -12.84
CA THR A 607 14.42 15.26 -11.50
C THR A 607 13.49 14.37 -10.68
N ALA A 608 12.19 14.34 -11.03
CA ALA A 608 11.21 13.36 -10.54
C ALA A 608 11.38 11.97 -11.19
N LEU A 609 12.21 11.86 -12.22
CA LEU A 609 12.62 10.59 -12.80
C LEU A 609 13.94 10.16 -12.14
N ASP A 610 13.86 9.33 -11.09
CA ASP A 610 15.04 8.69 -10.50
C ASP A 610 15.47 7.51 -11.40
N PHE A 611 16.68 7.59 -11.97
CA PHE A 611 17.14 6.74 -13.09
C PHE A 611 18.12 5.62 -12.68
N GLU A 612 18.00 5.02 -11.49
CA GLU A 612 18.90 3.91 -11.10
C GLU A 612 18.44 2.50 -11.53
N VAL A 613 17.26 2.34 -12.15
CA VAL A 613 16.81 1.06 -12.71
C VAL A 613 15.98 1.35 -13.97
N ASN A 614 16.20 0.64 -15.08
CA ASN A 614 15.38 0.73 -16.31
C ASN A 614 13.88 0.62 -15.94
N PRO A 615 13.10 1.71 -15.91
CA PRO A 615 11.72 1.61 -15.50
C PRO A 615 10.91 1.20 -16.73
N SER A 616 10.36 -0.01 -16.69
CA SER A 616 9.30 -0.45 -17.60
C SER A 616 7.99 -0.44 -16.83
N PHE A 617 7.00 0.31 -17.30
CA PHE A 617 5.65 0.28 -16.75
C PHE A 617 4.64 -0.09 -17.83
N LEU A 618 3.61 -0.83 -17.41
CA LEU A 618 2.47 -1.25 -18.22
C LEU A 618 1.37 -0.19 -18.11
N LEU A 619 0.87 0.28 -19.25
CA LEU A 619 -0.30 1.15 -19.31
C LEU A 619 -1.48 0.33 -19.83
N GLU A 620 -2.48 0.09 -18.99
CA GLU A 620 -3.72 -0.54 -19.42
C GLU A 620 -4.67 0.52 -19.98
N VAL A 621 -5.03 0.42 -21.25
CA VAL A 621 -5.97 1.34 -21.90
C VAL A 621 -7.25 0.57 -22.24
N GLN A 622 -8.33 0.83 -21.51
CA GLN A 622 -9.65 0.34 -21.85
C GLN A 622 -10.33 1.30 -22.84
N VAL A 623 -10.69 0.80 -24.02
CA VAL A 623 -11.58 1.51 -24.95
C VAL A 623 -12.91 0.78 -24.99
N GLN A 624 -13.99 1.42 -24.57
CA GLN A 624 -15.32 0.82 -24.64
C GLN A 624 -15.93 0.98 -26.04
N ASN A 625 -15.89 -0.09 -26.83
CA ASN A 625 -16.94 -0.32 -27.84
C ASN A 625 -17.14 -1.82 -28.14
N GLY A 626 -17.50 -2.58 -27.10
CA GLY A 626 -18.10 -3.91 -27.23
C GLY A 626 -17.17 -5.08 -27.60
N SER A 627 -15.87 -4.83 -27.75
CA SER A 627 -14.84 -5.88 -27.80
C SER A 627 -13.56 -5.33 -27.19
N ALA A 628 -13.13 -5.93 -26.08
CA ALA A 628 -11.84 -5.63 -25.47
C ALA A 628 -10.74 -6.22 -26.36
N GLU A 629 -9.80 -5.38 -26.79
CA GLU A 629 -8.53 -5.82 -27.36
C GLU A 629 -7.43 -5.29 -26.46
N ILE A 630 -6.60 -6.20 -25.95
CA ILE A 630 -5.44 -5.87 -25.12
C ILE A 630 -4.33 -5.41 -26.08
N VAL A 631 -3.81 -4.21 -25.88
CA VAL A 631 -2.62 -3.75 -26.59
C VAL A 631 -1.52 -3.50 -25.56
N ASP A 632 -0.53 -4.37 -25.55
CA ASP A 632 0.68 -4.19 -24.75
C ASP A 632 1.48 -3.01 -25.33
N VAL A 633 1.52 -1.88 -24.63
CA VAL A 633 2.40 -0.77 -24.97
C VAL A 633 3.59 -0.78 -24.02
N MET A 634 4.74 -1.22 -24.54
CA MET A 634 6.01 -1.15 -23.84
C MET A 634 6.67 0.22 -24.10
N VAL A 635 6.69 1.09 -23.10
CA VAL A 635 7.46 2.35 -23.16
C VAL A 635 8.85 2.09 -22.60
N ASN A 636 9.83 1.98 -23.48
CA ASN A 636 11.24 1.90 -23.08
C ASN A 636 11.81 3.31 -23.01
N VAL A 637 12.07 3.81 -21.79
CA VAL A 637 12.83 5.04 -21.60
C VAL A 637 14.30 4.66 -21.59
N ILE A 638 15.03 5.07 -22.64
CA ILE A 638 16.46 4.77 -22.79
C ILE A 638 17.21 6.07 -22.51
N ASP A 639 18.14 6.05 -21.54
CA ASP A 639 19.12 7.12 -21.39
C ASP A 639 20.02 7.16 -22.64
N VAL A 640 19.96 8.26 -23.38
CA VAL A 640 20.72 8.46 -24.62
C VAL A 640 22.03 9.23 -24.40
N PHE A 641 22.39 9.55 -23.15
CA PHE A 641 23.65 10.22 -22.80
C PHE A 641 24.33 9.54 -21.61
N GLY A 642 25.00 8.42 -21.89
CA GLY A 642 25.55 7.53 -20.86
C GLY A 642 26.81 7.95 -20.12
N GLU A 643 27.09 7.17 -19.08
CA GLU A 643 28.33 6.39 -18.89
C GLU A 643 27.98 4.91 -18.62
#